data_AF-A0A844Z154-F1
#
_entry.id   AF-A0A844Z154-F1
#
_cell.length_a   1.000
_cell.length_b   1.000
_cell.length_c   1.000
_cell.angle_alpha   90.00
_cell.angle_beta   90.00
_cell.angle_gamma   90.00
#
_symmetry.space_group_name_H-M   'P 1'
#
loop_
_entity.id
_entity.type
_entity.pdbx_description
1 polymer ?
#
loop_
_entity_poly.entity_id
_entity_poly.type
_entity_poly.pdbx_seq_one_letter_code
_entity_poly.pdbx_strand_id
1 'polypeptide(L)'
;MASNPGRVKVAIVGSGPAGLSAAAHAAELGLSHMLIEKTDHLSDTIYKYQKGKHVMATPSNLVLRSDLDFDAGKREAILGTWDEQVAAHKVNVKYNAEVKAIRGTGDPIPGSVQQIVTRARDGTKSVKEVQRHAPPYAIELSNGETVIADNVVLAIGTQGNPNLMRCPGADLPHVQYQLDDPAEYVDEHIVIVGTGDAGIENARGLAEDPAQRNTVSILNRGNEFPTAKAANVSALMADHEAGKLTVRTGSETKSIEPGWITLTTRDGELRIPCDRIIARIGSAPPRAFVEECGIEFSSEDRSAYPRLSPVFESTAPGIFVIGALAGYPLIKHCMNQGYDVVEFINGNTSLKPADEPIIAEKFRNLPGNRSTDEWLEFLRTRVSILNGMNGLQMREFMLDSEARFYRAGEVIFERDAPGSSLFGIASGSVAVEVNPADPSITVPIEAGSIFGEVGLISGRRRGATVRAAEDTIVVEISRLAALKLQSQVPAAKRAIERISIERQLLQMFGSGLTREDVAPLVDAAEVQEKPAGTVVVTEGADDKDIYIIRRGSMVVEKDIGGKPVFLSYLPAGSYFGEMAVIDGSARTATVKAAIKSEVVKFPGELFNALLDAKPAVRQRALADMEGRRRINAFVEERKATFGSAADMYSQTAQFLIDNGIGEATDALLIDETLCVGCDNCEKACADSHEGLSRLNREAGKTFAHLHVPTSCRHCEHPHCMADCPPNAIKRGPDGEVFIDNTCIGCGNCQRNCPYGVIRMDAKPPEKPGLLTWLLFGKGPGPGEASYSWRKKKAEAQGLSTAKQAVKCDMCSGIDGGPACVRACPTGAAIRVAPEKFLTVTGEGGLD
;
A
#
# COMPACT_ATOMS: atom_id res chain seq x y z
N MET A 1 -57.37 -12.84 -10.62
CA MET A 1 -56.57 -13.11 -11.84
C MET A 1 -55.72 -14.33 -11.55
N ALA A 2 -55.90 -15.42 -12.29
CA ALA A 2 -55.19 -16.67 -12.05
C ALA A 2 -53.69 -16.49 -12.31
N SER A 3 -52.86 -16.86 -11.34
CA SER A 3 -51.40 -16.86 -11.44
C SER A 3 -50.96 -17.77 -12.59
N ASN A 4 -50.32 -17.19 -13.60
CA ASN A 4 -49.64 -17.96 -14.64
C ASN A 4 -48.44 -18.68 -13.97
N PRO A 5 -48.38 -20.02 -13.92
CA PRO A 5 -47.40 -20.77 -13.10
C PRO A 5 -45.92 -20.55 -13.48
N GLY A 6 -45.63 -19.82 -14.56
CA GLY A 6 -44.27 -19.44 -14.99
C GLY A 6 -43.86 -17.98 -14.74
N ARG A 7 -44.70 -17.15 -14.09
CA ARG A 7 -44.40 -15.74 -13.80
C ARG A 7 -44.31 -15.46 -12.30
N VAL A 8 -43.19 -14.90 -11.85
CA VAL A 8 -42.95 -14.49 -10.45
C VAL A 8 -42.86 -12.97 -10.33
N LYS A 9 -43.16 -12.42 -9.15
CA LYS A 9 -42.97 -11.00 -8.86
C LYS A 9 -41.48 -10.65 -8.79
N VAL A 10 -40.66 -11.56 -8.23
CA VAL A 10 -39.21 -11.36 -8.07
C VAL A 10 -38.44 -12.63 -8.43
N ALA A 11 -37.52 -12.54 -9.38
CA ALA A 11 -36.50 -13.58 -9.58
C ALA A 11 -35.17 -13.11 -8.99
N ILE A 12 -34.59 -13.91 -8.10
CA ILE A 12 -33.29 -13.66 -7.48
C ILE A 12 -32.26 -14.57 -8.15
N VAL A 13 -31.22 -13.99 -8.75
CA VAL A 13 -30.17 -14.74 -9.45
C VAL A 13 -28.91 -14.79 -8.58
N GLY A 14 -28.56 -16.00 -8.13
CA GLY A 14 -27.42 -16.29 -7.26
C GLY A 14 -27.80 -16.40 -5.78
N SER A 15 -27.39 -17.50 -5.14
CA SER A 15 -27.68 -17.82 -3.74
C SER A 15 -26.56 -17.43 -2.76
N GLY A 16 -25.77 -16.40 -3.08
CA GLY A 16 -24.87 -15.80 -2.09
C GLY A 16 -25.66 -15.17 -0.93
N PRO A 17 -24.99 -14.67 0.12
CA PRO A 17 -25.66 -14.14 1.31
C PRO A 17 -26.72 -13.05 1.02
N ALA A 18 -26.44 -12.18 0.05
CA ALA A 18 -27.40 -11.17 -0.41
C ALA A 18 -28.65 -11.78 -1.04
N GLY A 19 -28.46 -12.78 -1.91
CA GLY A 19 -29.55 -13.46 -2.61
C GLY A 19 -30.38 -14.32 -1.67
N LEU A 20 -29.75 -15.02 -0.72
CA LEU A 20 -30.46 -15.75 0.32
C LEU A 20 -31.31 -14.83 1.18
N SER A 21 -30.76 -13.70 1.62
CA SER A 21 -31.54 -12.73 2.40
C SER A 21 -32.70 -12.15 1.61
N ALA A 22 -32.51 -11.84 0.32
CA ALA A 22 -33.60 -11.35 -0.53
C ALA A 22 -34.68 -12.43 -0.71
N ALA A 23 -34.29 -13.68 -0.94
CA ALA A 23 -35.23 -14.76 -1.15
C ALA A 23 -36.01 -15.11 0.13
N ALA A 24 -35.34 -15.14 1.29
CA ALA A 24 -35.96 -15.34 2.60
C ALA A 24 -36.96 -14.21 2.91
N HIS A 25 -36.58 -12.95 2.68
CA HIS A 25 -37.47 -11.82 2.93
C HIS A 25 -38.67 -11.79 1.97
N ALA A 26 -38.46 -12.13 0.70
CA ALA A 26 -39.56 -12.27 -0.26
C ALA A 26 -40.54 -13.38 0.16
N ALA A 27 -40.04 -14.46 0.75
CA ALA A 27 -40.87 -15.54 1.28
C ALA A 27 -41.65 -15.08 2.53
N GLU A 28 -41.01 -14.36 3.45
CA GLU A 28 -41.64 -13.82 4.66
C GLU A 28 -42.79 -12.87 4.34
N LEU A 29 -42.61 -11.99 3.33
CA LEU A 29 -43.66 -11.08 2.85
C LEU A 29 -44.71 -11.77 1.96
N GLY A 30 -44.58 -13.07 1.68
CA GLY A 30 -45.51 -13.82 0.83
C GLY A 30 -45.48 -13.42 -0.65
N LEU A 31 -44.39 -12.83 -1.13
CA LEU A 31 -44.23 -12.46 -2.55
C LEU A 31 -43.95 -13.70 -3.39
N SER A 32 -44.54 -13.78 -4.58
CA SER A 32 -44.17 -14.84 -5.54
C SER A 32 -42.73 -14.63 -6.00
N HIS A 33 -41.85 -15.55 -5.66
CA HIS A 33 -40.42 -15.43 -5.92
C HIS A 33 -39.80 -16.73 -6.44
N MET A 34 -38.60 -16.62 -7.01
CA MET A 34 -37.76 -17.76 -7.35
C MET A 34 -36.29 -17.39 -7.17
N LEU A 35 -35.57 -18.13 -6.32
CA LEU A 35 -34.12 -18.07 -6.20
C LEU A 35 -33.48 -19.06 -7.17
N ILE A 36 -32.60 -18.59 -8.04
CA ILE A 36 -31.95 -19.37 -9.11
C ILE A 36 -30.48 -19.54 -8.76
N GLU A 37 -30.03 -20.79 -8.61
CA GLU A 37 -28.65 -21.15 -8.28
C GLU A 37 -28.10 -22.13 -9.32
N LYS A 38 -26.89 -21.85 -9.81
CA LYS A 38 -26.22 -22.67 -10.81
C LYS A 38 -25.68 -23.99 -10.24
N THR A 39 -25.42 -24.06 -8.94
CA THR A 39 -24.96 -25.26 -8.25
C THR A 39 -26.11 -26.08 -7.66
N ASP A 40 -25.76 -27.26 -7.16
CA ASP A 40 -26.64 -28.19 -6.44
C ASP A 40 -26.81 -27.86 -4.95
N HIS A 41 -26.11 -26.84 -4.46
CA HIS A 41 -26.12 -26.34 -3.08
C HIS A 41 -26.18 -24.81 -3.06
N LEU A 42 -26.52 -24.23 -1.90
CA LEU A 42 -26.60 -22.78 -1.70
C LEU A 42 -25.25 -22.15 -1.33
N SER A 43 -25.11 -20.84 -1.55
CA SER A 43 -23.96 -20.05 -1.10
C SER A 43 -22.61 -20.55 -1.62
N ASP A 44 -22.54 -20.95 -2.90
CA ASP A 44 -21.35 -21.53 -3.57
C ASP A 44 -20.03 -20.80 -3.26
N THR A 45 -20.03 -19.46 -3.17
CA THR A 45 -18.83 -18.70 -2.81
C THR A 45 -18.30 -19.05 -1.41
N ILE A 46 -19.18 -19.15 -0.42
CA ILE A 46 -18.82 -19.49 0.96
C ILE A 46 -18.65 -21.00 1.11
N TYR A 47 -19.41 -21.81 0.39
CA TYR A 47 -19.19 -23.24 0.30
C TYR A 47 -17.76 -23.58 -0.13
N LYS A 48 -17.27 -22.87 -1.16
CA LYS A 48 -15.88 -23.00 -1.66
C LYS A 48 -14.83 -22.29 -0.81
N TYR A 49 -15.20 -21.67 0.31
CA TYR A 49 -14.18 -21.26 1.27
C TYR A 49 -13.44 -22.48 1.80
N GLN A 50 -12.18 -22.28 2.18
CA GLN A 50 -11.39 -23.30 2.86
C GLN A 50 -12.19 -23.95 4.01
N LYS A 51 -12.12 -25.28 4.09
CA LYS A 51 -12.74 -26.06 5.17
C LYS A 51 -12.31 -25.59 6.55
N GLY A 52 -13.28 -25.49 7.46
CA GLY A 52 -13.06 -25.00 8.83
C GLY A 52 -12.76 -23.51 8.95
N LYS A 53 -12.77 -22.75 7.84
CA LYS A 53 -12.54 -21.30 7.87
C LYS A 53 -13.50 -20.61 8.83
N HIS A 54 -12.96 -19.72 9.66
CA HIS A 54 -13.76 -18.83 10.48
C HIS A 54 -14.21 -17.63 9.65
N VAL A 55 -15.51 -17.47 9.47
CA VAL A 55 -16.12 -16.37 8.71
C VAL A 55 -16.55 -15.29 9.69
N MET A 56 -16.13 -14.04 9.42
CA MET A 56 -16.36 -12.91 10.32
C MET A 56 -17.63 -12.14 9.95
N ALA A 57 -18.40 -11.73 10.96
CA ALA A 57 -19.57 -10.85 10.82
C ALA A 57 -19.20 -9.37 11.03
N THR A 58 -18.45 -8.78 10.10
CA THR A 58 -18.03 -7.37 10.13
C THR A 58 -18.91 -6.48 9.24
N PRO A 59 -19.23 -5.23 9.66
CA PRO A 59 -18.93 -4.60 10.95
C PRO A 59 -19.77 -5.18 12.10
N SER A 60 -19.19 -5.33 13.30
CA SER A 60 -19.88 -5.91 14.45
C SER A 60 -21.03 -5.03 14.98
N ASN A 61 -20.90 -3.71 14.82
CA ASN A 61 -21.90 -2.71 15.23
C ASN A 61 -23.05 -2.51 14.23
N LEU A 62 -22.98 -3.11 13.03
CA LEU A 62 -24.05 -3.03 12.06
C LEU A 62 -25.19 -3.97 12.49
N VAL A 63 -26.42 -3.47 12.55
CA VAL A 63 -27.61 -4.30 12.83
C VAL A 63 -27.90 -5.18 11.61
N LEU A 64 -28.14 -6.48 11.83
CA LEU A 64 -28.60 -7.41 10.79
C LEU A 64 -30.14 -7.34 10.73
N ARG A 65 -30.69 -7.06 9.55
CA ARG A 65 -32.15 -7.03 9.29
C ARG A 65 -32.67 -8.27 8.58
N SER A 66 -31.77 -9.05 8.00
CA SER A 66 -32.11 -10.28 7.29
C SER A 66 -32.97 -11.21 8.15
N ASP A 67 -33.91 -11.90 7.51
CA ASP A 67 -34.64 -13.00 8.15
C ASP A 67 -33.79 -14.26 8.36
N LEU A 68 -32.53 -14.24 7.86
CA LEU A 68 -31.54 -15.27 8.12
C LEU A 68 -30.51 -14.79 9.14
N ASP A 69 -30.21 -15.65 10.10
CA ASP A 69 -29.22 -15.37 11.13
C ASP A 69 -27.80 -15.39 10.55
N PHE A 70 -26.96 -14.49 11.05
CA PHE A 70 -25.54 -14.49 10.71
C PHE A 70 -24.69 -13.88 11.82
N ASP A 71 -23.90 -14.74 12.44
CA ASP A 71 -22.85 -14.39 13.38
C ASP A 71 -21.50 -14.98 12.94
N ALA A 72 -20.42 -14.47 13.54
CA ALA A 72 -19.08 -14.99 13.26
C ALA A 72 -18.98 -16.45 13.70
N GLY A 73 -18.50 -17.33 12.83
CA GLY A 73 -18.54 -18.77 13.06
C GLY A 73 -17.74 -19.57 12.04
N LYS A 74 -17.67 -20.89 12.24
CA LYS A 74 -17.07 -21.79 11.24
C LYS A 74 -17.96 -21.83 10.00
N ARG A 75 -17.33 -21.89 8.81
CA ARG A 75 -17.97 -22.00 7.50
C ARG A 75 -19.14 -23.00 7.51
N GLU A 76 -18.90 -24.22 8.00
CA GLU A 76 -19.89 -25.30 7.98
C GLU A 76 -21.11 -25.01 8.85
N ALA A 77 -20.89 -24.39 10.02
CA ALA A 77 -21.97 -24.02 10.91
C ALA A 77 -22.87 -22.95 10.27
N ILE A 78 -22.27 -21.94 9.65
CA ILE A 78 -23.01 -20.87 8.96
C ILE A 78 -23.81 -21.43 7.78
N LEU A 79 -23.20 -22.27 6.95
CA LEU A 79 -23.90 -22.90 5.82
C LEU A 79 -25.06 -23.77 6.30
N GLY A 80 -24.84 -24.59 7.34
CA GLY A 80 -25.90 -25.41 7.92
C GLY A 80 -27.07 -24.59 8.46
N THR A 81 -26.80 -23.51 9.19
CA THR A 81 -27.84 -22.59 9.68
C THR A 81 -28.64 -21.97 8.53
N TRP A 82 -27.97 -21.51 7.47
CA TRP A 82 -28.67 -20.95 6.31
C TRP A 82 -29.50 -21.98 5.56
N ASP A 83 -28.99 -23.21 5.37
CA ASP A 83 -29.75 -24.28 4.73
C ASP A 83 -31.04 -24.61 5.52
N GLU A 84 -30.94 -24.72 6.84
CA GLU A 84 -32.08 -24.95 7.73
C GLU A 84 -33.10 -23.81 7.67
N GLN A 85 -32.65 -22.55 7.72
CA GLN A 85 -33.53 -21.38 7.72
C GLN A 85 -34.18 -21.14 6.35
N VAL A 86 -33.45 -21.33 5.25
CA VAL A 86 -34.00 -21.24 3.89
C VAL A 86 -35.13 -22.25 3.70
N ALA A 87 -34.96 -23.47 4.21
CA ALA A 87 -36.01 -24.48 4.22
C ALA A 87 -37.20 -24.08 5.13
N ALA A 88 -36.93 -23.54 6.32
CA ALA A 88 -37.96 -23.10 7.27
C ALA A 88 -38.83 -21.96 6.71
N HIS A 89 -38.23 -20.98 6.03
CA HIS A 89 -38.94 -19.90 5.34
C HIS A 89 -39.64 -20.35 4.05
N LYS A 90 -39.44 -21.61 3.61
CA LYS A 90 -40.02 -22.17 2.37
C LYS A 90 -39.64 -21.36 1.13
N VAL A 91 -38.38 -20.93 1.06
CA VAL A 91 -37.86 -20.22 -0.10
C VAL A 91 -37.97 -21.11 -1.34
N ASN A 92 -38.50 -20.55 -2.43
CA ASN A 92 -38.60 -21.27 -3.70
C ASN A 92 -37.27 -21.26 -4.44
N VAL A 93 -36.48 -22.33 -4.31
CA VAL A 93 -35.15 -22.45 -4.92
C VAL A 93 -35.16 -23.36 -6.14
N LYS A 94 -34.47 -22.92 -7.19
CA LYS A 94 -34.15 -23.70 -8.39
C LYS A 94 -32.65 -23.93 -8.49
N TYR A 95 -32.22 -25.13 -8.10
CA TYR A 95 -30.82 -25.59 -8.19
C TYR A 95 -30.45 -26.02 -9.61
N ASN A 96 -29.13 -26.14 -9.86
CA ASN A 96 -28.56 -26.57 -11.15
C ASN A 96 -29.09 -25.75 -12.34
N ALA A 97 -29.37 -24.47 -12.10
CA ALA A 97 -29.96 -23.54 -13.06
C ALA A 97 -29.04 -22.33 -13.23
N GLU A 98 -28.19 -22.38 -14.25
CA GLU A 98 -27.34 -21.25 -14.61
C GLU A 98 -28.09 -20.28 -15.53
N VAL A 99 -28.12 -19.00 -15.19
CA VAL A 99 -28.73 -17.96 -16.04
C VAL A 99 -27.79 -17.60 -17.17
N LYS A 100 -28.25 -17.75 -18.42
CA LYS A 100 -27.50 -17.41 -19.64
C LYS A 100 -27.82 -16.00 -20.16
N ALA A 101 -29.07 -15.58 -20.06
CA ALA A 101 -29.51 -14.29 -20.57
C ALA A 101 -30.72 -13.76 -19.78
N ILE A 102 -30.81 -12.43 -19.68
CA ILE A 102 -31.95 -11.73 -19.09
C ILE A 102 -32.37 -10.66 -20.09
N ARG A 103 -33.63 -10.71 -20.56
CA ARG A 103 -34.14 -9.80 -21.59
C ARG A 103 -35.49 -9.24 -21.19
N GLY A 104 -35.66 -7.93 -21.26
CA GLY A 104 -36.98 -7.33 -21.11
C GLY A 104 -37.89 -7.76 -22.26
N THR A 105 -39.14 -8.07 -21.93
CA THR A 105 -40.16 -8.52 -22.90
C THR A 105 -41.26 -7.50 -23.13
N GLY A 106 -41.23 -6.38 -22.40
CA GLY A 106 -42.10 -5.24 -22.62
C GLY A 106 -41.61 -4.33 -23.75
N ASP A 107 -42.23 -3.15 -23.83
CA ASP A 107 -41.94 -2.17 -24.87
C ASP A 107 -40.48 -1.68 -24.80
N PRO A 108 -39.85 -1.38 -25.96
CA PRO A 108 -38.53 -0.77 -25.98
C PRO A 108 -38.59 0.62 -25.33
N ILE A 109 -37.63 0.91 -24.46
CA ILE A 109 -37.55 2.18 -23.75
C ILE A 109 -36.89 3.22 -24.70
N PRO A 110 -37.57 4.32 -25.07
CA PRO A 110 -37.01 5.30 -26.00
C PRO A 110 -35.70 5.93 -25.48
N GLY A 111 -34.71 6.07 -26.35
CA GLY A 111 -33.42 6.70 -26.02
C GLY A 111 -32.49 5.87 -25.13
N SER A 112 -32.81 4.59 -24.89
CA SER A 112 -32.03 3.72 -23.99
C SER A 112 -31.04 2.78 -24.71
N VAL A 113 -30.70 3.08 -25.97
CA VAL A 113 -29.70 2.31 -26.72
C VAL A 113 -28.33 2.55 -26.10
N GLN A 114 -27.71 1.49 -25.60
CA GLN A 114 -26.35 1.51 -25.09
C GLN A 114 -25.38 0.84 -26.05
N GLN A 115 -24.15 1.35 -26.11
CA GLN A 115 -23.07 0.78 -26.91
C GLN A 115 -22.11 0.01 -26.01
N ILE A 116 -22.02 -1.30 -26.25
CA ILE A 116 -21.07 -2.18 -25.59
C ILE A 116 -19.80 -2.24 -26.44
N VAL A 117 -18.70 -1.73 -25.92
CA VAL A 117 -17.39 -1.71 -26.60
C VAL A 117 -16.53 -2.84 -26.07
N THR A 118 -16.20 -3.81 -26.91
CA THR A 118 -15.25 -4.88 -26.57
C THR A 118 -13.89 -4.59 -27.20
N ARG A 119 -12.82 -4.73 -26.42
CA ARG A 119 -11.43 -4.60 -26.90
C ARG A 119 -10.77 -5.98 -26.95
N ALA A 120 -10.29 -6.36 -28.14
CA ALA A 120 -9.46 -7.53 -28.34
C ALA A 120 -8.02 -7.28 -27.83
N ARG A 121 -7.25 -8.35 -27.63
CA ARG A 121 -5.87 -8.28 -27.09
C ARG A 121 -4.90 -7.54 -28.01
N ASP A 122 -5.19 -7.50 -29.30
CA ASP A 122 -4.44 -6.76 -30.32
C ASP A 122 -4.83 -5.26 -30.40
N GLY A 123 -5.74 -4.81 -29.53
CA GLY A 123 -6.22 -3.43 -29.47
C GLY A 123 -7.45 -3.15 -30.33
N THR A 124 -7.93 -4.13 -31.11
CA THR A 124 -9.11 -3.96 -31.98
C THR A 124 -10.38 -3.76 -31.17
N LYS A 125 -11.23 -2.81 -31.58
CA LYS A 125 -12.51 -2.50 -30.91
C LYS A 125 -13.68 -3.06 -31.71
N SER A 126 -14.62 -3.75 -31.06
CA SER A 126 -15.93 -4.07 -31.61
C SER A 126 -17.02 -3.38 -30.79
N VAL A 127 -18.09 -2.95 -31.46
CA VAL A 127 -19.21 -2.24 -30.83
C VAL A 127 -20.50 -3.03 -31.09
N LYS A 128 -21.27 -3.29 -30.02
CA LYS A 128 -22.57 -3.95 -30.07
C LYS A 128 -23.61 -3.04 -29.41
N GLU A 129 -24.72 -2.78 -30.10
CA GLU A 129 -25.82 -1.99 -29.54
C GLU A 129 -26.81 -2.89 -28.80
N VAL A 130 -27.27 -2.43 -27.64
CA VAL A 130 -28.29 -3.10 -26.83
C VAL A 130 -29.42 -2.11 -26.53
N GLN A 131 -30.63 -2.45 -26.95
CA GLN A 131 -31.86 -1.71 -26.65
C GLN A 131 -32.45 -2.23 -25.34
N ARG A 132 -32.78 -1.35 -24.38
CA ARG A 132 -33.47 -1.76 -23.16
C ARG A 132 -34.97 -1.89 -23.42
N HIS A 133 -35.58 -2.86 -22.75
CA HIS A 133 -37.00 -3.14 -22.79
C HIS A 133 -37.57 -3.09 -21.37
N ALA A 134 -38.81 -2.65 -21.24
CA ALA A 134 -39.52 -2.63 -19.97
C ALA A 134 -39.77 -4.06 -19.43
N PRO A 135 -39.97 -4.21 -18.10
CA PRO A 135 -40.44 -5.48 -17.53
C PRO A 135 -41.80 -5.91 -18.13
N PRO A 136 -42.15 -7.20 -18.07
CA PRO A 136 -41.45 -8.26 -17.36
C PRO A 136 -40.20 -8.76 -18.10
N TYR A 137 -39.33 -9.46 -17.38
CA TYR A 137 -38.09 -10.02 -17.88
C TYR A 137 -38.22 -11.52 -18.14
N ALA A 138 -37.67 -11.98 -19.26
CA ALA A 138 -37.44 -13.38 -19.55
C ALA A 138 -36.00 -13.76 -19.17
N ILE A 139 -35.87 -14.77 -18.31
CA ILE A 139 -34.61 -15.28 -17.77
C ILE A 139 -34.38 -16.65 -18.37
N GLU A 140 -33.40 -16.75 -19.28
CA GLU A 140 -33.05 -17.99 -19.97
C GLU A 140 -32.04 -18.79 -19.15
N LEU A 141 -32.36 -20.05 -18.91
CA LEU A 141 -31.54 -20.97 -18.12
C LEU A 141 -30.71 -21.90 -19.01
N SER A 142 -29.61 -22.43 -18.47
CA SER A 142 -28.69 -23.30 -19.21
C SER A 142 -29.32 -24.60 -19.69
N ASN A 143 -30.37 -25.05 -19.02
CA ASN A 143 -31.19 -26.22 -19.36
C ASN A 143 -32.28 -25.95 -20.42
N GLY A 144 -32.38 -24.71 -20.94
CA GLY A 144 -33.35 -24.30 -21.96
C GLY A 144 -34.70 -23.83 -21.41
N GLU A 145 -34.92 -23.87 -20.10
CA GLU A 145 -36.12 -23.32 -19.48
C GLU A 145 -36.07 -21.79 -19.42
N THR A 146 -37.24 -21.15 -19.42
CA THR A 146 -37.37 -19.70 -19.27
C THR A 146 -38.27 -19.35 -18.09
N VAL A 147 -37.80 -18.46 -17.21
CA VAL A 147 -38.58 -17.91 -16.10
C VAL A 147 -38.99 -16.49 -16.44
N ILE A 148 -40.25 -16.13 -16.23
CA ILE A 148 -40.74 -14.75 -16.40
C ILE A 148 -40.81 -14.06 -15.03
N ALA A 149 -40.28 -12.85 -14.92
CA ALA A 149 -40.29 -12.11 -13.66
C ALA A 149 -40.65 -10.63 -13.85
N ASP A 150 -41.41 -10.06 -12.91
CA ASP A 150 -41.69 -8.60 -12.93
C ASP A 150 -40.45 -7.80 -12.56
N ASN A 151 -39.68 -8.31 -11.60
CA ASN A 151 -38.42 -7.73 -11.13
C ASN A 151 -37.33 -8.80 -11.08
N VAL A 152 -36.09 -8.40 -11.31
CA VAL A 152 -34.90 -9.26 -11.23
C VAL A 152 -33.96 -8.69 -10.18
N VAL A 153 -33.50 -9.52 -9.24
CA VAL A 153 -32.45 -9.18 -8.28
C VAL A 153 -31.19 -9.95 -8.64
N LEU A 154 -30.17 -9.25 -9.15
CA LEU A 154 -28.87 -9.81 -9.46
C LEU A 154 -27.98 -9.84 -8.21
N ALA A 155 -27.82 -11.04 -7.63
CA ALA A 155 -27.01 -11.32 -6.45
C ALA A 155 -25.83 -12.27 -6.76
N ILE A 156 -25.30 -12.20 -7.99
CA ILE A 156 -24.29 -13.13 -8.53
C ILE A 156 -22.85 -12.91 -7.99
N GLY A 157 -22.61 -11.81 -7.27
CA GLY A 157 -21.30 -11.44 -6.77
C GLY A 157 -20.24 -11.26 -7.87
N THR A 158 -18.97 -11.37 -7.49
CA THR A 158 -17.82 -11.22 -8.42
C THR A 158 -16.91 -12.45 -8.44
N GLN A 159 -16.99 -13.32 -7.42
CA GLN A 159 -16.04 -14.42 -7.20
C GLN A 159 -16.07 -15.50 -8.29
N GLY A 160 -17.18 -15.63 -9.02
CA GLY A 160 -17.26 -16.51 -10.19
C GLY A 160 -16.40 -16.08 -11.38
N ASN A 161 -15.76 -14.90 -11.31
CA ASN A 161 -14.92 -14.33 -12.37
C ASN A 161 -13.56 -13.86 -11.79
N PRO A 162 -12.67 -14.80 -11.41
CA PRO A 162 -11.39 -14.49 -10.78
C PRO A 162 -10.45 -13.74 -11.73
N ASN A 163 -9.56 -12.93 -11.15
CA ASN A 163 -8.44 -12.38 -11.90
C ASN A 163 -7.45 -13.49 -12.22
N LEU A 164 -7.00 -13.53 -13.48
CA LEU A 164 -6.03 -14.51 -13.96
C LEU A 164 -4.61 -13.95 -13.88
N MET A 165 -3.65 -14.83 -13.57
CA MET A 165 -2.22 -14.50 -13.61
C MET A 165 -1.81 -14.15 -15.05
N ARG A 166 -0.87 -13.21 -15.17
CA ARG A 166 -0.40 -12.65 -16.45
C ARG A 166 1.11 -12.75 -16.56
N CYS A 167 1.63 -13.97 -16.63
CA CYS A 167 3.04 -14.25 -16.86
C CYS A 167 3.16 -15.50 -17.75
N PRO A 168 4.31 -15.71 -18.40
CA PRO A 168 4.60 -17.00 -19.05
C PRO A 168 4.38 -18.16 -18.07
N GLY A 169 3.65 -19.20 -18.51
CA GLY A 169 3.31 -20.38 -17.71
C GLY A 169 2.10 -20.24 -16.76
N ALA A 170 1.38 -19.13 -16.79
CA ALA A 170 0.18 -18.91 -15.97
C ALA A 170 -1.01 -19.86 -16.26
N ASP A 171 -0.96 -20.57 -17.39
CA ASP A 171 -1.94 -21.54 -17.86
C ASP A 171 -1.59 -22.99 -17.51
N LEU A 172 -0.46 -23.22 -16.82
CA LEU A 172 -0.03 -24.55 -16.40
C LEU A 172 -1.01 -25.16 -15.37
N PRO A 173 -1.21 -26.49 -15.39
CA PRO A 173 -2.26 -27.16 -14.61
C PRO A 173 -2.07 -27.09 -13.09
N HIS A 174 -0.86 -26.80 -12.62
CA HIS A 174 -0.57 -26.63 -11.20
C HIS A 174 -0.87 -25.20 -10.69
N VAL A 175 -1.34 -24.30 -11.56
CA VAL A 175 -1.86 -22.98 -11.18
C VAL A 175 -3.36 -23.08 -10.92
N GLN A 176 -3.73 -22.93 -9.65
CA GLN A 176 -5.10 -23.03 -9.16
C GLN A 176 -5.55 -21.68 -8.60
N TYR A 177 -6.84 -21.38 -8.70
CA TYR A 177 -7.43 -20.12 -8.21
C TYR A 177 -8.31 -20.32 -6.96
N GLN A 178 -8.40 -21.57 -6.51
CA GLN A 178 -9.24 -22.04 -5.42
C GLN A 178 -8.40 -22.98 -4.53
N LEU A 179 -8.70 -23.01 -3.23
CA LEU A 179 -8.18 -23.98 -2.28
C LEU A 179 -9.34 -24.43 -1.39
N ASP A 180 -9.75 -25.69 -1.51
CA ASP A 180 -10.93 -26.23 -0.83
C ASP A 180 -10.57 -26.85 0.53
N ASP A 181 -9.66 -27.84 0.55
CA ASP A 181 -9.16 -28.44 1.78
C ASP A 181 -7.62 -28.43 1.80
N PRO A 182 -6.99 -27.57 2.63
CA PRO A 182 -5.53 -27.55 2.77
C PRO A 182 -4.95 -28.89 3.22
N ALA A 183 -5.74 -29.73 3.91
CA ALA A 183 -5.29 -31.03 4.41
C ALA A 183 -4.97 -32.05 3.30
N GLU A 184 -5.42 -31.80 2.05
CA GLU A 184 -5.21 -32.70 0.91
C GLU A 184 -3.79 -32.65 0.35
N TYR A 185 -3.01 -31.63 0.70
CA TYR A 185 -1.68 -31.38 0.14
C TYR A 185 -0.59 -31.79 1.14
N VAL A 186 0.36 -32.62 0.70
CA VAL A 186 1.42 -33.18 1.54
C VAL A 186 2.74 -33.23 0.75
N ASP A 187 3.83 -32.82 1.39
CA ASP A 187 5.20 -32.81 0.86
C ASP A 187 5.36 -31.98 -0.42
N GLU A 188 4.63 -30.86 -0.52
CA GLU A 188 4.68 -29.95 -1.69
C GLU A 188 5.31 -28.59 -1.37
N HIS A 189 5.98 -27.99 -2.36
CA HIS A 189 6.33 -26.59 -2.41
C HIS A 189 5.17 -25.76 -2.98
N ILE A 190 4.46 -25.04 -2.11
CA ILE A 190 3.23 -24.33 -2.48
C ILE A 190 3.45 -22.82 -2.40
N VAL A 191 3.15 -22.13 -3.49
CA VAL A 191 3.28 -20.68 -3.60
C VAL A 191 1.90 -20.03 -3.72
N ILE A 192 1.54 -19.23 -2.72
CA ILE A 192 0.31 -18.44 -2.71
C ILE A 192 0.62 -17.09 -3.36
N VAL A 193 -0.14 -16.73 -4.40
CA VAL A 193 -0.01 -15.44 -5.09
C VAL A 193 -1.20 -14.56 -4.71
N GLY A 194 -0.95 -13.49 -3.96
CA GLY A 194 -1.97 -12.57 -3.47
C GLY A 194 -2.19 -12.67 -1.96
N THR A 195 -2.27 -11.50 -1.31
CA THR A 195 -2.22 -11.38 0.15
C THR A 195 -3.43 -10.67 0.75
N GLY A 196 -4.58 -10.75 0.07
CA GLY A 196 -5.86 -10.47 0.72
C GLY A 196 -6.19 -11.54 1.75
N ASP A 197 -7.25 -11.35 2.54
CA ASP A 197 -7.64 -12.26 3.63
C ASP A 197 -7.65 -13.73 3.22
N ALA A 198 -8.23 -14.06 2.06
CA ALA A 198 -8.31 -15.43 1.59
C ALA A 198 -6.93 -16.05 1.26
N GLY A 199 -6.01 -15.27 0.69
CA GLY A 199 -4.65 -15.75 0.42
C GLY A 199 -3.87 -16.02 1.71
N ILE A 200 -4.01 -15.12 2.69
CA ILE A 200 -3.40 -15.29 4.01
C ILE A 200 -3.94 -16.54 4.71
N GLU A 201 -5.25 -16.71 4.75
CA GLU A 201 -5.89 -17.88 5.37
C GLU A 201 -5.48 -19.19 4.69
N ASN A 202 -5.40 -19.20 3.35
CA ASN A 202 -4.94 -20.36 2.59
C ASN A 202 -3.48 -20.71 2.89
N ALA A 203 -2.58 -19.71 2.93
CA ALA A 203 -1.18 -19.93 3.27
C ALA A 203 -1.02 -20.50 4.68
N ARG A 204 -1.76 -19.97 5.66
CA ARG A 204 -1.73 -20.45 7.04
C ARG A 204 -2.33 -21.87 7.14
N GLY A 205 -3.45 -22.13 6.46
CA GLY A 205 -4.08 -23.44 6.42
C GLY A 205 -3.16 -24.54 5.89
N LEU A 206 -2.40 -24.26 4.84
CA LEU A 206 -1.43 -25.19 4.25
C LEU A 206 -0.19 -25.42 5.12
N ALA A 207 0.08 -24.52 6.06
CA ALA A 207 1.22 -24.54 6.98
C ALA A 207 0.84 -24.92 8.42
N GLU A 208 -0.44 -25.23 8.68
CA GLU A 208 -0.96 -25.42 10.04
C GLU A 208 -0.52 -26.77 10.62
N ASP A 209 -0.56 -27.86 9.84
CA ASP A 209 -0.19 -29.20 10.28
C ASP A 209 1.24 -29.57 9.84
N PRO A 210 2.21 -29.67 10.78
CA PRO A 210 3.57 -30.07 10.46
C PRO A 210 3.70 -31.46 9.83
N ALA A 211 2.72 -32.35 10.05
CA ALA A 211 2.72 -33.69 9.46
C ALA A 211 2.57 -33.64 7.93
N GLN A 212 1.97 -32.57 7.38
CA GLN A 212 1.85 -32.38 5.94
C GLN A 212 3.19 -32.06 5.28
N ARG A 213 4.20 -31.58 6.03
CA ARG A 213 5.55 -31.28 5.51
C ARG A 213 5.58 -30.34 4.29
N ASN A 214 4.53 -29.52 4.10
CA ASN A 214 4.48 -28.54 3.02
C ASN A 214 5.49 -27.40 3.25
N THR A 215 6.11 -26.94 2.17
CA THR A 215 6.90 -25.71 2.17
C THR A 215 6.08 -24.58 1.57
N VAL A 216 5.56 -23.70 2.42
CA VAL A 216 4.62 -22.66 1.99
C VAL A 216 5.30 -21.30 1.84
N SER A 217 5.13 -20.65 0.70
CA SER A 217 5.51 -19.26 0.45
C SER A 217 4.31 -18.43 0.02
N ILE A 218 4.16 -17.21 0.54
CA ILE A 218 3.13 -16.26 0.09
C ILE A 218 3.78 -15.00 -0.49
N LEU A 219 3.28 -14.55 -1.64
CA LEU A 219 3.83 -13.43 -2.39
C LEU A 219 2.93 -12.19 -2.31
N ASN A 220 3.50 -11.08 -1.86
CA ASN A 220 2.93 -9.74 -1.93
C ASN A 220 3.76 -8.86 -2.85
N ARG A 221 3.11 -8.18 -3.80
CA ARG A 221 3.78 -7.22 -4.70
C ARG A 221 4.23 -5.97 -3.96
N GLY A 222 3.40 -5.54 -3.00
CA GLY A 222 3.70 -4.40 -2.14
C GLY A 222 4.49 -4.81 -0.89
N ASN A 223 4.88 -3.80 -0.11
CA ASN A 223 5.40 -3.99 1.24
C ASN A 223 4.30 -3.98 2.31
N GLU A 224 3.08 -3.59 1.94
CA GLU A 224 1.94 -3.48 2.84
C GLU A 224 0.78 -4.36 2.36
N PHE A 225 -0.19 -4.61 3.23
CA PHE A 225 -1.30 -5.53 3.02
C PHE A 225 -2.65 -4.78 3.02
N PRO A 226 -2.91 -3.87 2.06
CA PRO A 226 -4.05 -2.95 2.13
C PRO A 226 -5.42 -3.63 1.95
N THR A 227 -5.43 -4.86 1.43
CA THR A 227 -6.64 -5.63 1.13
C THR A 227 -6.92 -6.73 2.16
N ALA A 228 -6.16 -6.79 3.25
CA ALA A 228 -6.32 -7.77 4.32
C ALA A 228 -6.59 -7.10 5.67
N LYS A 229 -7.30 -7.81 6.54
CA LYS A 229 -7.57 -7.38 7.91
C LYS A 229 -6.30 -7.43 8.74
N ALA A 230 -6.11 -6.44 9.61
CA ALA A 230 -4.94 -6.32 10.47
C ALA A 230 -4.66 -7.58 11.32
N ALA A 231 -5.72 -8.26 11.80
CA ALA A 231 -5.59 -9.50 12.55
C ALA A 231 -4.99 -10.65 11.71
N ASN A 232 -5.42 -10.78 10.45
CA ASN A 232 -4.90 -11.79 9.53
C ASN A 232 -3.45 -11.52 9.18
N VAL A 233 -3.10 -10.25 8.90
CA VAL A 233 -1.71 -9.84 8.63
C VAL A 233 -0.82 -10.13 9.85
N SER A 234 -1.29 -9.78 11.05
CA SER A 234 -0.55 -10.04 12.29
C SER A 234 -0.28 -11.54 12.49
N ALA A 235 -1.27 -12.38 12.24
CA ALA A 235 -1.14 -13.83 12.34
C ALA A 235 -0.21 -14.42 11.26
N LEU A 236 -0.30 -13.92 10.02
CA LEU A 236 0.59 -14.30 8.93
C LEU A 236 2.06 -14.03 9.29
N MET A 237 2.32 -12.82 9.78
CA MET A 237 3.68 -12.43 10.17
C MET A 237 4.15 -13.28 11.35
N ALA A 238 3.32 -13.55 12.36
CA ALA A 238 3.68 -14.46 13.45
C ALA A 238 4.06 -15.88 12.96
N ASP A 239 3.31 -16.44 12.00
CA ASP A 239 3.63 -17.76 11.41
C ASP A 239 4.91 -17.71 10.56
N HIS A 240 5.18 -16.59 9.89
CA HIS A 240 6.45 -16.36 9.21
C HIS A 240 7.64 -16.36 10.18
N GLU A 241 7.49 -15.69 11.31
CA GLU A 241 8.50 -15.57 12.35
C GLU A 241 8.78 -16.88 13.07
N ALA A 242 7.75 -17.70 13.22
CA ALA A 242 7.85 -19.05 13.73
C ALA A 242 8.48 -20.03 12.71
N GLY A 243 8.76 -19.58 11.48
CA GLY A 243 9.33 -20.40 10.42
C GLY A 243 8.35 -21.42 9.81
N LYS A 244 7.04 -21.27 10.05
CA LYS A 244 6.03 -22.16 9.48
C LYS A 244 5.80 -21.91 7.99
N LEU A 245 5.92 -20.65 7.57
CA LEU A 245 5.77 -20.24 6.17
C LEU A 245 6.72 -19.08 5.83
N THR A 246 6.90 -18.80 4.54
CA THR A 246 7.72 -17.67 4.08
C THR A 246 6.84 -16.58 3.49
N VAL A 247 6.86 -15.37 4.09
CA VAL A 247 6.23 -14.18 3.51
C VAL A 247 7.25 -13.44 2.65
N ARG A 248 6.91 -13.18 1.39
CA ARG A 248 7.76 -12.45 0.45
C ARG A 248 7.04 -11.18 0.01
N THR A 249 7.46 -10.04 0.54
CA THR A 249 6.99 -8.72 0.13
C THR A 249 7.83 -8.16 -1.02
N GLY A 250 7.32 -7.14 -1.72
CA GLY A 250 8.03 -6.51 -2.83
C GLY A 250 8.40 -7.48 -3.96
N SER A 251 7.63 -8.56 -4.12
CA SER A 251 7.94 -9.68 -5.01
C SER A 251 6.82 -9.90 -6.03
N GLU A 252 7.20 -10.06 -7.30
CA GLU A 252 6.26 -10.30 -8.41
C GLU A 252 6.61 -11.58 -9.17
N THR A 253 5.61 -12.25 -9.73
CA THR A 253 5.84 -13.44 -10.56
C THR A 253 6.34 -13.03 -11.93
N LYS A 254 7.54 -13.48 -12.31
CA LYS A 254 8.14 -13.27 -13.64
C LYS A 254 7.72 -14.36 -14.62
N SER A 255 7.91 -15.63 -14.25
CA SER A 255 7.54 -16.80 -15.06
C SER A 255 7.26 -18.01 -14.18
N ILE A 256 6.53 -18.97 -14.74
CA ILE A 256 6.20 -20.25 -14.11
C ILE A 256 6.66 -21.36 -15.05
N GLU A 257 7.37 -22.34 -14.52
CA GLU A 257 7.79 -23.55 -15.20
C GLU A 257 7.37 -24.79 -14.39
N PRO A 258 7.31 -26.00 -14.99
CA PRO A 258 7.09 -27.20 -14.20
C PRO A 258 8.10 -27.35 -13.05
N GLY A 259 7.60 -27.36 -11.81
CA GLY A 259 8.40 -27.48 -10.58
C GLY A 259 9.09 -26.19 -10.10
N TRP A 260 8.91 -25.06 -10.79
CA TRP A 260 9.62 -23.82 -10.48
C TRP A 260 8.78 -22.57 -10.72
N ILE A 261 9.02 -21.56 -9.88
CA ILE A 261 8.54 -20.20 -10.12
C ILE A 261 9.72 -19.24 -10.06
N THR A 262 9.79 -18.32 -11.02
CA THR A 262 10.77 -17.25 -11.04
C THR A 262 10.12 -15.94 -10.62
N LEU A 263 10.70 -15.29 -9.63
CA LEU A 263 10.22 -14.05 -9.04
C LEU A 263 11.14 -12.89 -9.40
N THR A 264 10.56 -11.73 -9.64
CA THR A 264 11.28 -10.46 -9.58
C THR A 264 11.18 -9.94 -8.15
N THR A 265 12.32 -9.77 -7.49
CA THR A 265 12.42 -9.28 -6.10
C THR A 265 13.22 -7.98 -6.06
N ARG A 266 13.33 -7.36 -4.88
CA ARG A 266 14.19 -6.17 -4.65
C ARG A 266 15.64 -6.42 -5.08
N ASP A 267 16.17 -7.60 -4.75
CA ASP A 267 17.59 -7.94 -4.88
C ASP A 267 17.90 -8.63 -6.23
N GLY A 268 16.95 -8.60 -7.16
CA GLY A 268 17.04 -9.24 -8.47
C GLY A 268 16.10 -10.44 -8.61
N GLU A 269 16.42 -11.32 -9.55
CA GLU A 269 15.61 -12.49 -9.85
C GLU A 269 15.88 -13.63 -8.87
N LEU A 270 14.80 -14.21 -8.36
CA LEU A 270 14.86 -15.34 -7.45
C LEU A 270 14.04 -16.49 -8.01
N ARG A 271 14.68 -17.62 -8.26
CA ARG A 271 14.03 -18.85 -8.70
C ARG A 271 13.87 -19.82 -7.54
N ILE A 272 12.64 -20.27 -7.27
CA ILE A 272 12.33 -21.16 -6.14
C ILE A 272 11.54 -22.40 -6.61
N PRO A 273 11.70 -23.55 -5.94
CA PRO A 273 10.86 -24.72 -6.18
C PRO A 273 9.38 -24.40 -5.97
N CYS A 274 8.53 -24.93 -6.84
CA CYS A 274 7.09 -24.68 -6.81
C CYS A 274 6.35 -25.83 -7.50
N ASP A 275 5.76 -26.71 -6.70
CA ASP A 275 4.92 -27.80 -7.18
C ASP A 275 3.50 -27.31 -7.47
N ARG A 276 3.05 -26.27 -6.75
CA ARG A 276 1.69 -25.74 -6.85
C ARG A 276 1.61 -24.25 -6.59
N ILE A 277 0.74 -23.59 -7.35
CA ILE A 277 0.41 -22.18 -7.16
C ILE A 277 -1.07 -22.04 -6.78
N ILE A 278 -1.34 -21.35 -5.68
CA ILE A 278 -2.70 -20.93 -5.29
C ILE A 278 -2.82 -19.42 -5.50
N ALA A 279 -3.43 -19.01 -6.62
CA ALA A 279 -3.61 -17.61 -7.00
C ALA A 279 -4.89 -17.02 -6.40
N ARG A 280 -4.74 -16.18 -5.37
CA ARG A 280 -5.80 -15.43 -4.69
C ARG A 280 -5.68 -13.92 -4.99
N ILE A 281 -5.72 -13.58 -6.27
CA ILE A 281 -5.50 -12.22 -6.81
C ILE A 281 -6.79 -11.42 -7.07
N GLY A 282 -7.86 -11.76 -6.34
CA GLY A 282 -9.16 -11.09 -6.41
C GLY A 282 -9.99 -11.49 -7.63
N SER A 283 -11.08 -10.77 -7.86
CA SER A 283 -12.05 -11.02 -8.92
C SER A 283 -12.59 -9.71 -9.50
N ALA A 284 -13.29 -9.79 -10.62
CA ALA A 284 -13.88 -8.62 -11.28
C ALA A 284 -15.36 -8.87 -11.63
N PRO A 285 -16.19 -7.82 -11.70
CA PRO A 285 -17.56 -7.94 -12.21
C PRO A 285 -17.61 -8.67 -13.57
N PRO A 286 -18.58 -9.57 -13.80
CA PRO A 286 -18.77 -10.22 -15.10
C PRO A 286 -19.40 -9.25 -16.10
N ARG A 287 -18.62 -8.23 -16.50
CA ARG A 287 -19.09 -7.06 -17.24
C ARG A 287 -19.89 -7.41 -18.49
N ALA A 288 -19.41 -8.36 -19.31
CA ALA A 288 -20.09 -8.74 -20.54
C ALA A 288 -21.55 -9.18 -20.30
N PHE A 289 -21.77 -10.05 -19.31
CA PHE A 289 -23.12 -10.52 -18.96
C PHE A 289 -24.00 -9.38 -18.43
N VAL A 290 -23.44 -8.53 -17.54
CA VAL A 290 -24.18 -7.41 -16.92
C VAL A 290 -24.55 -6.35 -17.97
N GLU A 291 -23.63 -5.99 -18.85
CA GLU A 291 -23.91 -5.06 -19.96
C GLU A 291 -24.96 -5.66 -20.90
N GLU A 292 -24.93 -6.96 -21.21
CA GLU A 292 -25.95 -7.60 -22.03
C GLU A 292 -27.37 -7.60 -21.41
N CYS A 293 -27.47 -7.47 -20.08
CA CYS A 293 -28.74 -7.26 -19.39
C CYS A 293 -29.29 -5.82 -19.52
N GLY A 294 -28.57 -4.92 -20.21
CA GLY A 294 -28.94 -3.52 -20.35
C GLY A 294 -28.38 -2.60 -19.25
N ILE A 295 -27.41 -3.07 -18.46
CA ILE A 295 -26.91 -2.34 -17.29
C ILE A 295 -25.61 -1.58 -17.63
N GLU A 296 -25.58 -0.28 -17.33
CA GLU A 296 -24.38 0.55 -17.48
C GLU A 296 -23.46 0.44 -16.26
N PHE A 297 -22.16 0.58 -16.52
CA PHE A 297 -21.13 0.72 -15.50
C PHE A 297 -20.77 2.19 -15.27
N SER A 298 -20.17 2.49 -14.12
CA SER A 298 -19.77 3.87 -13.77
C SER A 298 -18.62 4.43 -14.62
N SER A 299 -17.78 3.59 -15.22
CA SER A 299 -16.72 3.97 -16.16
C SER A 299 -16.39 2.83 -17.14
N GLU A 300 -15.43 3.03 -18.06
CA GLU A 300 -14.87 1.96 -18.92
C GLU A 300 -13.90 1.02 -18.17
N ASP A 301 -13.53 1.34 -16.92
CA ASP A 301 -12.56 0.53 -16.16
C ASP A 301 -13.09 -0.88 -15.91
N ARG A 302 -12.24 -1.90 -16.09
CA ARG A 302 -12.59 -3.32 -15.87
C ARG A 302 -13.10 -3.59 -14.45
N SER A 303 -12.62 -2.84 -13.46
CA SER A 303 -13.01 -2.97 -12.05
C SER A 303 -14.19 -2.08 -11.65
N ALA A 304 -14.74 -1.28 -12.57
CA ALA A 304 -15.91 -0.46 -12.27
C ALA A 304 -17.11 -1.33 -11.91
N TYR A 305 -18.03 -0.75 -11.13
CA TYR A 305 -19.28 -1.38 -10.73
C TYR A 305 -20.47 -0.81 -11.52
N PRO A 306 -21.62 -1.51 -11.54
CA PRO A 306 -22.85 -1.00 -12.14
C PRO A 306 -23.26 0.37 -11.58
N ARG A 307 -23.88 1.18 -12.43
CA ARG A 307 -24.55 2.43 -12.01
C ARG A 307 -25.90 2.05 -11.39
N LEU A 308 -26.07 2.39 -10.10
CA LEU A 308 -27.24 2.03 -9.31
C LEU A 308 -27.86 3.27 -8.67
N SER A 309 -29.19 3.24 -8.52
CA SER A 309 -29.93 4.18 -7.67
C SER A 309 -29.74 3.84 -6.18
N PRO A 310 -30.15 4.72 -5.24
CA PRO A 310 -30.11 4.44 -3.80
C PRO A 310 -30.91 3.19 -3.37
N VAL A 311 -31.88 2.77 -4.17
CA VAL A 311 -32.70 1.57 -3.94
C VAL A 311 -32.17 0.34 -4.68
N PHE A 312 -30.90 0.35 -5.09
CA PHE A 312 -30.21 -0.73 -5.82
C PHE A 312 -30.70 -1.00 -7.24
N GLU A 313 -31.58 -0.14 -7.79
CA GLU A 313 -32.08 -0.31 -9.14
C GLU A 313 -31.02 0.13 -10.16
N SER A 314 -30.81 -0.69 -11.19
CA SER A 314 -29.85 -0.43 -12.25
C SER A 314 -30.41 0.52 -13.33
N THR A 315 -29.61 0.80 -14.36
CA THR A 315 -30.09 1.55 -15.53
C THR A 315 -31.10 0.78 -16.39
N ALA A 316 -31.31 -0.52 -16.11
CA ALA A 316 -32.40 -1.32 -16.66
C ALA A 316 -33.55 -1.38 -15.63
N PRO A 317 -34.68 -0.69 -15.87
CA PRO A 317 -35.76 -0.58 -14.89
C PRO A 317 -36.35 -1.94 -14.49
N GLY A 318 -36.47 -2.21 -13.20
CA GLY A 318 -36.88 -3.51 -12.68
C GLY A 318 -35.77 -4.55 -12.55
N ILE A 319 -34.52 -4.23 -12.93
CA ILE A 319 -33.34 -5.01 -12.54
C ILE A 319 -32.60 -4.30 -11.41
N PHE A 320 -32.48 -4.98 -10.28
CA PHE A 320 -31.76 -4.53 -9.09
C PHE A 320 -30.46 -5.32 -8.93
N VAL A 321 -29.43 -4.69 -8.39
CA VAL A 321 -28.10 -5.32 -8.19
C VAL A 321 -27.68 -5.18 -6.74
N ILE A 322 -27.41 -6.31 -6.09
CA ILE A 322 -27.02 -6.36 -4.68
C ILE A 322 -25.76 -7.21 -4.45
N GLY A 323 -25.20 -7.10 -3.25
CA GLY A 323 -24.04 -7.84 -2.80
C GLY A 323 -22.73 -7.31 -3.38
N ALA A 324 -21.74 -8.19 -3.54
CA ALA A 324 -20.40 -7.80 -4.00
C ALA A 324 -20.40 -7.16 -5.41
N LEU A 325 -21.39 -7.45 -6.26
CA LEU A 325 -21.53 -6.83 -7.57
C LEU A 325 -21.97 -5.35 -7.47
N ALA A 326 -22.63 -4.95 -6.39
CA ALA A 326 -22.99 -3.56 -6.14
C ALA A 326 -21.82 -2.70 -5.61
N GLY A 327 -20.66 -3.34 -5.37
CA GLY A 327 -19.45 -2.66 -4.91
C GLY A 327 -19.25 -2.65 -3.40
N TYR A 328 -20.05 -3.41 -2.63
CA TYR A 328 -20.00 -3.44 -1.17
C TYR A 328 -19.95 -4.90 -0.66
N PRO A 329 -18.77 -5.55 -0.64
CA PRO A 329 -18.64 -7.01 -0.57
C PRO A 329 -18.68 -7.62 0.85
N LEU A 330 -19.07 -6.87 1.89
CA LEU A 330 -19.14 -7.39 3.26
C LEU A 330 -20.42 -8.20 3.48
N ILE A 331 -20.29 -9.43 3.99
CA ILE A 331 -21.43 -10.38 4.10
C ILE A 331 -22.62 -9.78 4.84
N LYS A 332 -22.41 -9.13 5.98
CA LYS A 332 -23.49 -8.52 6.78
C LYS A 332 -24.20 -7.39 6.02
N HIS A 333 -23.46 -6.57 5.28
CA HIS A 333 -24.04 -5.54 4.40
C HIS A 333 -24.78 -6.17 3.22
N CYS A 334 -24.18 -7.18 2.57
CA CYS A 334 -24.80 -7.93 1.49
C CYS A 334 -26.17 -8.49 1.90
N MET A 335 -26.27 -9.10 3.09
CA MET A 335 -27.54 -9.61 3.62
C MET A 335 -28.55 -8.46 3.84
N ASN A 336 -28.12 -7.37 4.47
CA ASN A 336 -28.99 -6.19 4.62
C ASN A 336 -29.47 -5.60 3.29
N GLN A 337 -28.65 -5.62 2.24
CA GLN A 337 -29.08 -5.21 0.89
C GLN A 337 -30.14 -6.14 0.31
N GLY A 338 -30.04 -7.45 0.61
CA GLY A 338 -31.05 -8.42 0.22
C GLY A 338 -32.40 -8.15 0.86
N TYR A 339 -32.42 -7.83 2.15
CA TYR A 339 -33.62 -7.37 2.85
C TYR A 339 -34.18 -6.07 2.19
N ASP A 340 -33.33 -5.05 2.06
CA ASP A 340 -33.74 -3.71 1.60
C ASP A 340 -34.32 -3.72 0.19
N VAL A 341 -33.70 -4.43 -0.74
CA VAL A 341 -34.15 -4.45 -2.14
C VAL A 341 -35.56 -5.03 -2.26
N VAL A 342 -35.90 -6.00 -1.41
CA VAL A 342 -37.23 -6.61 -1.41
C VAL A 342 -38.26 -5.68 -0.80
N GLU A 343 -37.91 -4.97 0.27
CA GLU A 343 -38.74 -3.88 0.82
C GLU A 343 -39.01 -2.78 -0.22
N PHE A 344 -37.99 -2.38 -0.98
CA PHE A 344 -38.14 -1.40 -2.07
C PHE A 344 -39.05 -1.92 -3.19
N ILE A 345 -38.87 -3.16 -3.63
CA ILE A 345 -39.76 -3.83 -4.61
C ILE A 345 -41.19 -3.95 -4.06
N ASN A 346 -41.36 -4.05 -2.74
CA ASN A 346 -42.66 -4.09 -2.09
C ASN A 346 -43.26 -2.70 -1.82
N GLY A 347 -42.57 -1.62 -2.21
CA GLY A 347 -43.06 -0.24 -2.16
C GLY A 347 -42.60 0.57 -0.94
N ASN A 348 -41.77 0.02 -0.05
CA ASN A 348 -41.24 0.76 1.10
C ASN A 348 -40.00 1.59 0.73
N THR A 349 -40.20 2.63 -0.07
CA THR A 349 -39.11 3.54 -0.50
C THR A 349 -38.60 4.47 0.60
N SER A 350 -39.24 4.45 1.79
CA SER A 350 -38.82 5.25 2.95
C SER A 350 -37.77 4.56 3.84
N LEU A 351 -37.48 3.29 3.58
CA LEU A 351 -36.53 2.50 4.35
C LEU A 351 -35.12 3.10 4.22
N LYS A 352 -34.53 3.44 5.37
CA LYS A 352 -33.13 3.89 5.42
C LYS A 352 -32.18 2.69 5.50
N PRO A 353 -30.95 2.80 4.96
CA PRO A 353 -29.93 1.75 5.10
C PRO A 353 -29.57 1.45 6.57
N ALA A 354 -29.19 0.22 6.89
CA ALA A 354 -28.87 -0.21 8.26
C ALA A 354 -27.68 0.54 8.88
N ASP A 355 -26.77 1.06 8.06
CA ASP A 355 -25.61 1.85 8.50
C ASP A 355 -25.93 3.33 8.71
N GLU A 356 -27.15 3.77 8.40
CA GLU A 356 -27.58 5.17 8.55
C GLU A 356 -27.30 5.76 9.93
N PRO A 357 -27.61 5.10 11.06
CA PRO A 357 -27.34 5.69 12.38
C PRO A 357 -25.85 5.87 12.65
N ILE A 358 -25.01 4.97 12.13
CA ILE A 358 -23.55 5.00 12.32
C ILE A 358 -22.95 6.17 11.53
N ILE A 359 -23.39 6.36 10.29
CA ILE A 359 -22.87 7.44 9.44
C ILE A 359 -23.43 8.80 9.89
N ALA A 360 -24.71 8.88 10.26
CA ALA A 360 -25.32 10.10 10.80
C ALA A 360 -24.58 10.61 12.05
N GLU A 361 -24.09 9.70 12.90
CA GLU A 361 -23.26 10.03 14.05
C GLU A 361 -21.99 10.80 13.68
N LYS A 362 -21.30 10.35 12.63
CA LYS A 362 -20.07 10.97 12.11
C LYS A 362 -20.32 12.37 11.56
N PHE A 363 -21.55 12.69 11.16
CA PHE A 363 -21.94 13.99 10.62
C PHE A 363 -22.56 14.92 11.65
N ARG A 364 -22.84 14.46 12.88
CA ARG A 364 -23.54 15.23 13.92
C ARG A 364 -22.90 16.58 14.22
N ASN A 365 -21.57 16.66 14.17
CA ASN A 365 -20.81 17.87 14.49
C ASN A 365 -20.51 18.76 13.28
N LEU A 366 -21.01 18.42 12.09
CA LEU A 366 -20.83 19.24 10.89
C LEU A 366 -21.85 20.39 10.84
N PRO A 367 -21.47 21.56 10.29
CA PRO A 367 -22.37 22.70 10.21
C PRO A 367 -23.45 22.50 9.12
N GLY A 368 -24.68 22.88 9.44
CA GLY A 368 -25.82 22.81 8.52
C GLY A 368 -26.75 21.63 8.82
N ASN A 369 -27.99 21.72 8.34
CA ASN A 369 -29.03 20.71 8.56
C ASN A 369 -29.21 19.86 7.30
N ARG A 370 -28.21 19.02 7.00
CA ARG A 370 -28.22 18.08 5.88
C ARG A 370 -28.48 16.66 6.37
N SER A 371 -29.21 15.89 5.59
CA SER A 371 -29.35 14.45 5.73
C SER A 371 -28.01 13.72 5.47
N THR A 372 -27.94 12.46 5.86
CA THR A 372 -26.77 11.60 5.63
C THR A 372 -26.41 11.53 4.16
N ASP A 373 -27.39 11.33 3.28
CA ASP A 373 -27.16 11.23 1.83
C ASP A 373 -26.69 12.55 1.23
N GLU A 374 -27.24 13.69 1.66
CA GLU A 374 -26.76 15.02 1.25
C GLU A 374 -25.32 15.27 1.72
N TRP A 375 -24.94 14.81 2.91
CA TRP A 375 -23.56 14.89 3.38
C TRP A 375 -22.62 13.99 2.58
N LEU A 376 -23.00 12.74 2.33
CA LEU A 376 -22.22 11.82 1.52
C LEU A 376 -21.98 12.39 0.11
N GLU A 377 -23.04 12.91 -0.53
CA GLU A 377 -22.94 13.51 -1.86
C GLU A 377 -22.11 14.80 -1.85
N PHE A 378 -22.26 15.63 -0.81
CA PHE A 378 -21.43 16.81 -0.61
C PHE A 378 -19.94 16.44 -0.51
N LEU A 379 -19.57 15.46 0.33
CA LEU A 379 -18.18 15.02 0.47
C LEU A 379 -17.65 14.39 -0.84
N ARG A 380 -18.47 13.53 -1.47
CA ARG A 380 -18.12 12.82 -2.70
C ARG A 380 -17.82 13.76 -3.86
N THR A 381 -18.59 14.83 -4.03
CA THR A 381 -18.45 15.80 -5.13
C THR A 381 -17.44 16.89 -4.86
N ARG A 382 -17.19 17.20 -3.57
CA ARG A 382 -16.31 18.30 -3.16
C ARG A 382 -14.87 17.86 -2.89
N VAL A 383 -14.60 16.58 -2.75
CA VAL A 383 -13.23 16.06 -2.53
C VAL A 383 -12.81 15.27 -3.77
N SER A 384 -11.79 15.76 -4.49
CA SER A 384 -11.38 15.22 -5.80
C SER A 384 -11.12 13.71 -5.82
N ILE A 385 -10.53 13.16 -4.75
CA ILE A 385 -10.22 11.73 -4.65
C ILE A 385 -11.45 10.84 -4.43
N LEU A 386 -12.62 11.42 -4.10
CA LEU A 386 -13.87 10.69 -3.84
C LEU A 386 -14.84 10.74 -5.03
N ASN A 387 -14.60 11.61 -6.02
CA ASN A 387 -15.48 11.83 -7.18
C ASN A 387 -15.84 10.55 -7.96
N GLY A 388 -14.91 9.60 -8.02
CA GLY A 388 -15.08 8.33 -8.75
C GLY A 388 -15.91 7.26 -8.02
N MET A 389 -16.34 7.52 -6.79
CA MET A 389 -17.11 6.58 -5.98
C MET A 389 -18.60 6.67 -6.30
N ASN A 390 -19.32 5.56 -6.14
CA ASN A 390 -20.78 5.55 -6.08
C ASN A 390 -21.29 5.73 -4.63
N GLY A 391 -22.60 5.89 -4.44
CA GLY A 391 -23.19 6.09 -3.12
C GLY A 391 -22.88 4.96 -2.12
N LEU A 392 -22.91 3.71 -2.56
CA LEU A 392 -22.63 2.54 -1.70
C LEU A 392 -21.18 2.48 -1.25
N GLN A 393 -20.24 2.73 -2.18
CA GLN A 393 -18.82 2.84 -1.87
C GLN A 393 -18.56 4.00 -0.91
N MET A 394 -19.27 5.11 -1.05
CA MET A 394 -19.14 6.26 -0.15
C MET A 394 -19.58 5.92 1.27
N ARG A 395 -20.66 5.14 1.42
CA ARG A 395 -21.11 4.63 2.73
C ARG A 395 -20.07 3.70 3.35
N GLU A 396 -19.54 2.73 2.59
CA GLU A 396 -18.46 1.84 3.06
C GLU A 396 -17.23 2.63 3.51
N PHE A 397 -16.79 3.57 2.69
CA PHE A 397 -15.63 4.40 2.98
C PHE A 397 -15.79 5.25 4.25
N MET A 398 -17.00 5.77 4.51
CA MET A 398 -17.28 6.55 5.72
C MET A 398 -17.30 5.70 6.99
N LEU A 399 -17.49 4.38 6.91
CA LEU A 399 -17.35 3.53 8.10
C LEU A 399 -15.91 3.57 8.65
N ASP A 400 -14.93 3.67 7.76
CA ASP A 400 -13.49 3.68 8.07
C ASP A 400 -12.84 5.10 8.07
N SER A 401 -13.66 6.14 7.91
CA SER A 401 -13.23 7.55 7.80
C SER A 401 -14.02 8.46 8.73
N GLU A 402 -13.49 9.64 9.05
CA GLU A 402 -14.13 10.60 9.95
C GLU A 402 -14.35 11.94 9.25
N ALA A 403 -15.54 12.53 9.39
CA ALA A 403 -15.79 13.89 8.92
C ALA A 403 -15.65 14.87 10.10
N ARG A 404 -14.87 15.94 9.91
CA ARG A 404 -14.55 16.91 10.96
C ARG A 404 -14.77 18.33 10.47
N PHE A 405 -15.27 19.16 11.38
CA PHE A 405 -15.36 20.60 11.21
C PHE A 405 -14.30 21.28 12.10
N TYR A 406 -13.55 22.21 11.52
CA TYR A 406 -12.54 23.02 12.19
C TYR A 406 -12.89 24.49 12.03
N ARG A 407 -12.78 25.26 13.11
CA ARG A 407 -12.94 26.72 13.05
C ARG A 407 -11.68 27.38 12.51
N ALA A 408 -11.81 28.57 11.92
CA ALA A 408 -10.66 29.36 11.50
C ALA A 408 -9.59 29.48 12.61
N GLY A 409 -8.33 29.18 12.26
CA GLY A 409 -7.17 29.18 13.16
C GLY A 409 -6.91 27.88 13.93
N GLU A 410 -7.86 26.95 13.95
CA GLU A 410 -7.74 25.68 14.67
C GLU A 410 -6.67 24.77 14.05
N VAL A 411 -5.87 24.11 14.89
CA VAL A 411 -4.84 23.17 14.46
C VAL A 411 -5.49 21.85 14.07
N ILE A 412 -5.22 21.40 12.84
CA ILE A 412 -5.65 20.07 12.38
C ILE A 412 -4.61 19.02 12.80
N PHE A 413 -3.32 19.31 12.58
CA PHE A 413 -2.21 18.58 13.17
C PHE A 413 -0.95 19.44 13.24
N GLU A 414 -0.06 19.10 14.17
CA GLU A 414 1.23 19.75 14.35
C GLU A 414 2.34 19.05 13.57
N ARG A 415 3.38 19.79 13.22
CA ARG A 415 4.64 19.23 12.71
C ARG A 415 5.17 18.17 13.69
N ASP A 416 5.74 17.11 13.15
CA ASP A 416 6.30 15.97 13.88
C ASP A 416 5.28 15.16 14.70
N ALA A 417 3.99 15.48 14.63
CA ALA A 417 2.94 14.68 15.23
C ALA A 417 2.91 13.27 14.63
N PRO A 418 2.64 12.23 15.45
CA PRO A 418 2.38 10.90 14.94
C PRO A 418 1.06 10.89 14.16
N GLY A 419 1.08 10.43 12.92
CA GLY A 419 -0.14 10.32 12.13
C GLY A 419 0.14 10.08 10.66
N SER A 420 -0.52 9.08 10.08
CA SER A 420 -0.42 8.71 8.66
C SER A 420 -1.72 8.93 7.89
N SER A 421 -2.72 9.55 8.53
CA SER A 421 -4.01 9.87 7.90
C SER A 421 -3.83 10.89 6.76
N LEU A 422 -4.57 10.69 5.68
CA LEU A 422 -4.79 11.66 4.62
C LEU A 422 -6.03 12.48 4.94
N PHE A 423 -6.09 13.76 4.59
CA PHE A 423 -7.27 14.60 4.76
C PHE A 423 -7.77 15.10 3.41
N GLY A 424 -9.08 15.06 3.15
CA GLY A 424 -9.71 15.69 1.99
C GLY A 424 -10.51 16.92 2.42
N ILE A 425 -10.32 18.06 1.74
CA ILE A 425 -10.99 19.32 2.07
C ILE A 425 -12.29 19.45 1.26
N ALA A 426 -13.44 19.36 1.92
CA ALA A 426 -14.74 19.49 1.25
C ALA A 426 -15.23 20.95 1.19
N SER A 427 -14.86 21.76 2.17
CA SER A 427 -15.19 23.18 2.26
C SER A 427 -14.12 23.96 3.02
N GLY A 428 -13.94 25.22 2.68
CA GLY A 428 -12.94 26.10 3.29
C GLY A 428 -11.54 25.88 2.70
N SER A 429 -10.53 26.23 3.48
CA SER A 429 -9.13 26.13 3.10
C SER A 429 -8.25 25.96 4.34
N VAL A 430 -7.09 25.34 4.16
CA VAL A 430 -6.10 25.15 5.22
C VAL A 430 -4.81 25.89 4.89
N ALA A 431 -4.11 26.36 5.92
CA ALA A 431 -2.81 26.98 5.84
C ALA A 431 -1.74 26.00 6.33
N VAL A 432 -0.74 25.73 5.48
CA VAL A 432 0.41 24.87 5.79
C VAL A 432 1.60 25.73 6.20
N GLU A 433 2.07 25.60 7.43
CA GLU A 433 3.26 26.30 7.93
C GLU A 433 4.52 25.67 7.32
N VAL A 434 5.16 26.35 6.37
CA VAL A 434 6.29 25.78 5.61
C VAL A 434 7.66 26.08 6.23
N ASN A 435 7.76 27.11 7.08
CA ASN A 435 9.01 27.48 7.73
C ASN A 435 8.94 27.21 9.24
N PRO A 436 9.71 26.24 9.78
CA PRO A 436 9.74 25.99 11.22
C PRO A 436 10.32 27.15 12.04
N ALA A 437 11.13 28.04 11.43
CA ALA A 437 11.68 29.22 12.09
C ALA A 437 10.72 30.43 12.06
N ASP A 438 9.72 30.42 11.16
CA ASP A 438 8.73 31.49 11.03
C ASP A 438 7.34 30.92 10.69
N PRO A 439 6.49 30.69 11.70
CA PRO A 439 5.14 30.15 11.54
C PRO A 439 4.19 31.04 10.72
N SER A 440 4.56 32.31 10.46
CA SER A 440 3.73 33.23 9.66
C SER A 440 3.76 32.92 8.16
N ILE A 441 4.78 32.17 7.70
CA ILE A 441 4.93 31.80 6.31
C ILE A 441 4.10 30.54 6.03
N THR A 442 2.92 30.76 5.46
CA THR A 442 1.97 29.67 5.15
C THR A 442 1.67 29.55 3.67
N VAL A 443 1.41 28.32 3.21
CA VAL A 443 0.89 28.03 1.87
C VAL A 443 -0.56 27.55 1.97
N PRO A 444 -1.53 28.17 1.26
CA PRO A 444 -2.92 27.74 1.31
C PRO A 444 -3.15 26.46 0.50
N ILE A 445 -4.05 25.61 1.00
CA ILE A 445 -4.62 24.48 0.27
C ILE A 445 -6.14 24.63 0.29
N GLU A 446 -6.72 24.78 -0.89
CA GLU A 446 -8.15 25.03 -1.09
C GLU A 446 -8.99 23.75 -1.06
N ALA A 447 -10.32 23.92 -0.89
CA ALA A 447 -11.32 22.88 -1.07
C ALA A 447 -11.18 22.15 -2.42
N GLY A 448 -11.55 20.87 -2.46
CA GLY A 448 -11.27 20.00 -3.60
C GLY A 448 -9.97 19.21 -3.46
N SER A 449 -8.98 19.75 -2.75
CA SER A 449 -7.66 19.12 -2.60
C SER A 449 -7.58 18.22 -1.35
N ILE A 450 -6.42 17.59 -1.17
CA ILE A 450 -6.10 16.71 -0.04
C ILE A 450 -4.88 17.22 0.71
N PHE A 451 -4.57 16.80 1.93
CA PHE A 451 -3.28 17.08 2.57
C PHE A 451 -2.87 15.96 3.52
N GLY A 452 -1.57 15.87 3.82
CA GLY A 452 -1.01 14.78 4.62
C GLY A 452 -0.65 13.53 3.81
N GLU A 453 -0.73 13.59 2.48
CA GLU A 453 -0.40 12.53 1.51
C GLU A 453 1.06 12.07 1.58
N VAL A 454 1.98 12.94 2.01
CA VAL A 454 3.39 12.57 2.18
C VAL A 454 3.54 11.49 3.24
N GLY A 455 2.79 11.58 4.34
CA GLY A 455 2.78 10.56 5.40
C GLY A 455 2.22 9.22 4.92
N LEU A 456 1.31 9.23 3.95
CA LEU A 456 0.76 8.04 3.30
C LEU A 456 1.81 7.30 2.44
N ILE A 457 2.60 8.07 1.67
CA ILE A 457 3.57 7.53 0.70
C ILE A 457 4.88 7.10 1.39
N SER A 458 5.34 7.91 2.34
CA SER A 458 6.69 7.78 2.91
C SER A 458 6.71 7.20 4.33
N GLY A 459 5.55 7.06 4.99
CA GLY A 459 5.47 6.68 6.41
C GLY A 459 6.07 7.73 7.36
N ARG A 460 6.41 8.92 6.86
CA ARG A 460 6.97 10.04 7.64
C ARG A 460 5.93 10.64 8.59
N ARG A 461 6.42 11.29 9.66
CA ARG A 461 5.61 12.18 10.50
C ARG A 461 5.14 13.39 9.70
N ARG A 462 4.23 14.17 10.28
CA ARG A 462 3.73 15.42 9.68
C ARG A 462 4.89 16.39 9.42
N GLY A 463 5.19 16.67 8.14
CA GLY A 463 6.30 17.54 7.76
C GLY A 463 6.08 19.04 8.02
N ALA A 464 4.83 19.43 8.32
CA ALA A 464 4.41 20.79 8.57
C ALA A 464 3.25 20.79 9.56
N THR A 465 3.04 21.90 10.27
CA THR A 465 1.81 22.17 11.01
C THR A 465 0.76 22.64 10.01
N VAL A 466 -0.47 22.15 10.15
CA VAL A 466 -1.60 22.55 9.30
C VAL A 466 -2.73 23.09 10.16
N ARG A 467 -3.19 24.29 9.81
CA ARG A 467 -4.30 24.98 10.47
C ARG A 467 -5.43 25.24 9.49
N ALA A 468 -6.66 25.30 9.97
CA ALA A 468 -7.77 25.82 9.20
C ALA A 468 -7.54 27.33 8.94
N ALA A 469 -7.48 27.74 7.68
CA ALA A 469 -7.33 29.17 7.31
C ALA A 469 -8.66 29.92 7.48
N GLU A 470 -9.77 29.20 7.28
CA GLU A 470 -11.15 29.61 7.51
C GLU A 470 -11.95 28.43 8.07
N ASP A 471 -13.25 28.61 8.32
CA ASP A 471 -14.12 27.50 8.74
C ASP A 471 -14.10 26.37 7.69
N THR A 472 -13.58 25.21 8.09
CA THR A 472 -13.18 24.15 7.16
C THR A 472 -13.84 22.83 7.52
N ILE A 473 -14.37 22.14 6.50
CA ILE A 473 -14.87 20.77 6.62
C ILE A 473 -13.88 19.84 5.92
N VAL A 474 -13.38 18.86 6.67
CA VAL A 474 -12.47 17.84 6.13
C VAL A 474 -12.98 16.44 6.39
N VAL A 475 -12.60 15.51 5.52
CA VAL A 475 -12.68 14.08 5.76
C VAL A 475 -11.28 13.59 6.11
N GLU A 476 -11.10 13.06 7.31
CA GLU A 476 -9.90 12.33 7.74
C GLU A 476 -10.00 10.87 7.30
N ILE A 477 -8.98 10.42 6.59
CA ILE A 477 -8.89 9.12 5.94
C ILE A 477 -7.69 8.40 6.52
N SER A 478 -7.89 7.27 7.19
CA SER A 478 -6.77 6.47 7.69
C SER A 478 -5.87 5.99 6.53
N ARG A 479 -4.59 5.69 6.81
CA ARG A 479 -3.68 5.12 5.79
C ARG A 479 -4.27 3.90 5.11
N LEU A 480 -4.88 2.99 5.89
CA LEU A 480 -5.51 1.79 5.36
C LEU A 480 -6.71 2.13 4.46
N ALA A 481 -7.59 3.05 4.88
CA ALA A 481 -8.72 3.49 4.07
C ALA A 481 -8.26 4.15 2.77
N ALA A 482 -7.20 4.96 2.80
CA ALA A 482 -6.64 5.61 1.61
C ALA A 482 -5.99 4.61 0.65
N LEU A 483 -5.28 3.59 1.15
CA LEU A 483 -4.73 2.52 0.31
C LEU A 483 -5.84 1.64 -0.30
N LYS A 484 -6.88 1.32 0.49
CA LYS A 484 -8.07 0.61 0.03
C LYS A 484 -8.78 1.39 -1.08
N LEU A 485 -9.00 2.69 -0.88
CA LEU A 485 -9.57 3.60 -1.87
C LEU A 485 -8.77 3.58 -3.18
N GLN A 486 -7.44 3.71 -3.11
CA GLN A 486 -6.57 3.65 -4.31
C GLN A 486 -6.64 2.30 -5.03
N SER A 487 -6.80 1.21 -4.29
CA SER A 487 -6.90 -0.13 -4.87
C SER A 487 -8.25 -0.39 -5.56
N GLN A 488 -9.33 0.22 -5.05
CA GLN A 488 -10.70 -0.02 -5.52
C GLN A 488 -11.17 1.03 -6.55
N VAL A 489 -10.62 2.26 -6.49
CA VAL A 489 -11.05 3.40 -7.29
C VAL A 489 -9.85 3.97 -8.06
N PRO A 490 -9.63 3.54 -9.32
CA PRO A 490 -8.50 4.01 -10.14
C PRO A 490 -8.43 5.54 -10.29
N ALA A 491 -9.59 6.20 -10.35
CA ALA A 491 -9.67 7.66 -10.39
C ALA A 491 -9.10 8.32 -9.13
N ALA A 492 -9.31 7.72 -7.95
CA ALA A 492 -8.76 8.21 -6.69
C ALA A 492 -7.23 8.08 -6.67
N LYS A 493 -6.69 6.93 -7.14
CA LYS A 493 -5.24 6.73 -7.29
C LYS A 493 -4.62 7.81 -8.18
N ARG A 494 -5.18 8.04 -9.37
CA ARG A 494 -4.70 9.08 -10.29
C ARG A 494 -4.77 10.48 -9.67
N ALA A 495 -5.84 10.80 -8.96
CA ALA A 495 -5.99 12.10 -8.29
C ALA A 495 -4.94 12.30 -7.18
N ILE A 496 -4.68 11.28 -6.35
CA ILE A 496 -3.63 11.33 -5.31
C ILE A 496 -2.24 11.49 -5.93
N GLU A 497 -1.93 10.72 -6.97
CA GLU A 497 -0.66 10.82 -7.70
C GLU A 497 -0.47 12.21 -8.30
N ARG A 498 -1.49 12.74 -9.00
CA ARG A 498 -1.48 14.07 -9.59
C ARG A 498 -1.19 15.17 -8.56
N ILE A 499 -1.92 15.18 -7.43
CA ILE A 499 -1.74 16.17 -6.36
C ILE A 499 -0.35 16.04 -5.72
N SER A 500 0.15 14.81 -5.54
CA SER A 500 1.47 14.55 -4.99
C SER A 500 2.59 15.08 -5.91
N ILE A 501 2.47 14.86 -7.23
CA ILE A 501 3.46 15.33 -8.22
C ILE A 501 3.46 16.85 -8.30
N GLU A 502 2.27 17.46 -8.39
CA GLU A 502 2.09 18.92 -8.40
C GLU A 502 2.81 19.58 -7.22
N ARG A 503 2.60 19.08 -6.00
CA ARG A 503 3.27 19.60 -4.80
C ARG A 503 4.76 19.40 -4.79
N GLN A 504 5.22 18.23 -5.22
CA GLN A 504 6.63 17.95 -5.28
C GLN A 504 7.34 18.93 -6.22
N LEU A 505 6.75 19.25 -7.37
CA LEU A 505 7.26 20.25 -8.30
C LEU A 505 7.30 21.66 -7.68
N LEU A 506 6.21 22.07 -7.03
CA LEU A 506 6.11 23.37 -6.36
C LEU A 506 7.15 23.52 -5.24
N GLN A 507 7.37 22.47 -4.43
CA GLN A 507 8.36 22.45 -3.36
C GLN A 507 9.80 22.45 -3.89
N MET A 508 10.06 21.66 -4.94
CA MET A 508 11.40 21.47 -5.49
C MET A 508 11.93 22.76 -6.13
N PHE A 509 11.14 23.39 -6.99
CA PHE A 509 11.59 24.55 -7.76
C PHE A 509 11.38 25.89 -7.04
N GLY A 510 10.45 25.95 -6.09
CA GLY A 510 10.30 27.09 -5.18
C GLY A 510 9.79 28.39 -5.84
N SER A 511 9.93 29.49 -5.09
CA SER A 511 9.16 30.75 -5.17
C SER A 511 8.88 31.28 -6.59
N GLY A 512 7.59 31.35 -6.94
CA GLY A 512 7.07 31.96 -8.18
C GLY A 512 6.27 31.02 -9.07
N LEU A 513 6.28 29.72 -8.78
CA LEU A 513 5.43 28.72 -9.44
C LEU A 513 4.06 28.62 -8.77
N THR A 514 3.04 28.66 -9.61
CA THR A 514 1.64 28.41 -9.27
C THR A 514 1.23 27.01 -9.75
N ARG A 515 0.06 26.55 -9.33
CA ARG A 515 -0.50 25.28 -9.81
C ARG A 515 -0.73 25.32 -11.33
N GLU A 516 -1.16 26.46 -11.88
CA GLU A 516 -1.36 26.62 -13.31
C GLU A 516 -0.05 26.46 -14.10
N ASP A 517 1.07 26.93 -13.54
CA ASP A 517 2.37 26.86 -14.23
C ASP A 517 2.84 25.42 -14.42
N VAL A 518 2.60 24.54 -13.44
CA VAL A 518 3.07 23.15 -13.47
C VAL A 518 2.05 22.17 -14.05
N ALA A 519 0.80 22.58 -14.24
CA ALA A 519 -0.28 21.73 -14.73
C ALA A 519 0.06 20.97 -16.03
N PRO A 520 0.68 21.60 -17.07
CA PRO A 520 1.03 20.88 -18.29
C PRO A 520 2.03 19.73 -18.05
N LEU A 521 3.01 19.93 -17.18
CA LEU A 521 3.98 18.90 -16.79
C LEU A 521 3.29 17.77 -16.01
N VAL A 522 2.46 18.13 -15.05
CA VAL A 522 1.72 17.18 -14.20
C VAL A 522 0.80 16.29 -15.04
N ASP A 523 0.09 16.86 -16.01
CA ASP A 523 -0.85 16.11 -16.86
C ASP A 523 -0.13 15.17 -17.86
N ALA A 524 1.13 15.48 -18.20
CA ALA A 524 1.99 14.64 -19.03
C ALA A 524 2.93 13.71 -18.22
N ALA A 525 2.81 13.71 -16.89
CA ALA A 525 3.70 12.96 -16.02
C ALA A 525 3.41 11.45 -16.07
N GLU A 526 4.47 10.66 -16.22
CA GLU A 526 4.40 9.19 -16.18
C GLU A 526 5.14 8.65 -14.96
N VAL A 527 4.42 7.98 -14.07
CA VAL A 527 5.03 7.29 -12.93
C VAL A 527 5.56 5.92 -13.38
N GLN A 528 6.85 5.66 -13.16
CA GLN A 528 7.53 4.44 -13.58
C GLN A 528 8.22 3.77 -12.38
N GLU A 529 7.91 2.50 -12.14
CA GLU A 529 8.71 1.67 -11.23
C GLU A 529 9.97 1.16 -11.94
N LYS A 530 11.11 1.24 -11.26
CA LYS A 530 12.41 0.79 -11.75
C LYS A 530 13.03 -0.20 -10.75
N PRO A 531 13.21 -1.47 -11.11
CA PRO A 531 13.99 -2.42 -10.32
C PRO A 531 15.43 -1.95 -10.12
N ALA A 532 16.09 -2.44 -9.08
CA ALA A 532 17.53 -2.17 -8.86
C ALA A 532 18.36 -2.59 -10.09
N GLY A 533 19.37 -1.79 -10.43
CA GLY A 533 20.23 -1.95 -11.60
C GLY A 533 19.65 -1.48 -12.93
N THR A 534 18.35 -1.16 -13.00
CA THR A 534 17.70 -0.74 -14.26
C THR A 534 18.24 0.62 -14.72
N VAL A 535 18.69 0.68 -15.97
CA VAL A 535 19.10 1.94 -16.62
C VAL A 535 17.87 2.78 -16.93
N VAL A 536 17.86 4.03 -16.47
CA VAL A 536 16.79 5.00 -16.77
C VAL A 536 17.20 5.93 -17.91
N VAL A 537 18.46 6.35 -17.92
CA VAL A 537 19.06 7.21 -18.94
C VAL A 537 20.40 6.60 -19.34
N THR A 538 20.71 6.59 -20.63
CA THR A 538 21.97 6.06 -21.17
C THR A 538 22.83 7.21 -21.67
N GLU A 539 24.12 7.20 -21.33
CA GLU A 539 25.09 8.15 -21.88
C GLU A 539 25.08 8.15 -23.41
N GLY A 540 25.18 9.34 -24.01
CA GLY A 540 25.18 9.54 -25.46
C GLY A 540 23.80 9.44 -26.11
N ALA A 541 22.74 9.08 -25.38
CA ALA A 541 21.39 9.10 -25.93
C ALA A 541 20.92 10.54 -26.22
N ASP A 542 20.04 10.69 -27.21
CA ASP A 542 19.49 12.00 -27.61
C ASP A 542 18.14 12.31 -26.96
N ASP A 543 17.62 11.42 -26.10
CA ASP A 543 16.34 11.62 -25.42
C ASP A 543 16.38 12.84 -24.49
N LYS A 544 15.27 13.57 -24.43
CA LYS A 544 15.17 14.86 -23.74
C LYS A 544 14.12 14.84 -22.63
N ASP A 545 13.96 13.72 -21.96
CA ASP A 545 13.04 13.61 -20.83
C ASP A 545 13.70 14.06 -19.51
N ILE A 546 12.90 14.53 -18.56
CA ILE A 546 13.35 14.83 -17.20
C ILE A 546 12.68 13.87 -16.22
N TYR A 547 13.41 13.51 -15.16
CA TYR A 547 12.97 12.52 -14.20
C TYR A 547 13.08 13.08 -12.79
N ILE A 548 12.05 12.84 -11.97
CA ILE A 548 12.05 13.11 -10.53
C ILE A 548 12.01 11.78 -9.78
N ILE A 549 12.87 11.62 -8.79
CA ILE A 549 12.90 10.42 -7.94
C ILE A 549 11.85 10.62 -6.84
N ARG A 550 10.72 9.91 -6.93
CA ARG A 550 9.65 9.95 -5.92
C ARG A 550 9.94 9.03 -4.75
N ARG A 551 10.52 7.85 -5.03
CA ARG A 551 10.95 6.87 -4.02
C ARG A 551 12.21 6.16 -4.50
N GLY A 552 13.07 5.77 -3.56
CA GLY A 552 14.31 5.07 -3.86
C GLY A 552 15.45 6.02 -4.21
N SER A 553 16.38 5.57 -5.06
CA SER A 553 17.58 6.33 -5.38
C SER A 553 18.25 5.88 -6.67
N MET A 554 19.04 6.77 -7.26
CA MET A 554 19.78 6.51 -8.50
C MET A 554 21.29 6.68 -8.29
N VAL A 555 22.06 6.03 -9.15
CA VAL A 555 23.49 6.26 -9.34
C VAL A 555 23.74 6.83 -10.72
N VAL A 556 24.64 7.79 -10.81
CA VAL A 556 25.08 8.41 -12.06
C VAL A 556 26.48 7.88 -12.36
N GLU A 557 26.67 7.31 -13.54
CA GLU A 557 27.91 6.70 -14.00
C GLU A 557 28.29 7.23 -15.38
N LYS A 558 29.58 7.26 -15.68
CA LYS A 558 30.10 7.63 -17.00
C LYS A 558 31.06 6.57 -17.53
N ASP A 559 31.01 6.26 -18.81
CA ASP A 559 32.00 5.37 -19.42
C ASP A 559 33.32 6.11 -19.64
N ILE A 560 34.36 5.64 -18.94
CA ILE A 560 35.71 6.18 -19.07
C ILE A 560 36.65 5.02 -19.42
N GLY A 561 36.96 4.89 -20.71
CA GLY A 561 37.88 3.85 -21.18
C GLY A 561 37.28 2.45 -21.17
N GLY A 562 35.97 2.32 -21.40
CA GLY A 562 35.24 1.04 -21.43
C GLY A 562 34.84 0.52 -20.06
N LYS A 563 34.96 1.35 -19.01
CA LYS A 563 34.54 1.02 -17.64
C LYS A 563 33.57 2.06 -17.11
N PRO A 564 32.47 1.65 -16.45
CA PRO A 564 31.57 2.57 -15.79
C PRO A 564 32.22 3.15 -14.54
N VAL A 565 32.39 4.47 -14.51
CA VAL A 565 32.92 5.23 -13.38
C VAL A 565 31.77 5.93 -12.67
N PHE A 566 31.65 5.71 -11.36
CA PHE A 566 30.64 6.36 -10.53
C PHE A 566 30.93 7.87 -10.39
N LEU A 567 29.93 8.71 -10.68
CA LEU A 567 30.01 10.16 -10.60
C LEU A 567 29.28 10.73 -9.39
N SER A 568 28.04 10.32 -9.16
CA SER A 568 27.22 10.85 -8.08
C SER A 568 26.05 9.92 -7.74
N TYR A 569 25.51 10.12 -6.54
CA TYR A 569 24.31 9.45 -6.05
C TYR A 569 23.17 10.45 -5.95
N LEU A 570 21.95 10.03 -6.32
CA LEU A 570 20.75 10.86 -6.31
C LEU A 570 19.66 10.24 -5.42
N PRO A 571 19.34 10.83 -4.25
CA PRO A 571 18.27 10.35 -3.38
C PRO A 571 16.87 10.73 -3.87
N ALA A 572 15.84 10.14 -3.27
CA ALA A 572 14.45 10.59 -3.41
C ALA A 572 14.30 12.09 -3.13
N GLY A 573 13.50 12.77 -3.94
CA GLY A 573 13.40 14.23 -3.98
C GLY A 573 14.35 14.89 -4.97
N SER A 574 15.38 14.19 -5.47
CA SER A 574 16.25 14.69 -6.53
C SER A 574 15.60 14.52 -7.91
N TYR A 575 16.10 15.29 -8.88
CA TYR A 575 15.73 15.17 -10.29
C TYR A 575 16.96 15.05 -11.18
N PHE A 576 16.81 14.49 -12.38
CA PHE A 576 17.91 14.33 -13.34
C PHE A 576 17.44 14.38 -14.79
N GLY A 577 18.39 14.58 -15.70
CA GLY A 577 18.16 14.68 -17.14
C GLY A 577 18.00 16.13 -17.65
N GLU A 578 18.06 17.11 -16.75
CA GLU A 578 17.90 18.53 -17.04
C GLU A 578 18.97 19.10 -17.97
N MET A 579 20.20 18.59 -17.92
CA MET A 579 21.31 19.09 -18.74
C MET A 579 20.97 19.03 -20.22
N ALA A 580 20.63 17.84 -20.71
CA ALA A 580 20.29 17.61 -22.11
C ALA A 580 19.08 18.43 -22.58
N VAL A 581 18.15 18.75 -21.67
CA VAL A 581 16.97 19.59 -21.95
C VAL A 581 17.36 21.06 -22.09
N ILE A 582 18.22 21.57 -21.20
CA ILE A 582 18.58 22.99 -21.12
C ILE A 582 19.60 23.38 -22.19
N ASP A 583 20.61 22.55 -22.45
CA ASP A 583 21.71 22.86 -23.36
C ASP A 583 21.61 22.18 -24.74
N GLY A 584 20.64 21.28 -24.92
CA GLY A 584 20.42 20.51 -26.15
C GLY A 584 21.43 19.39 -26.40
N SER A 585 22.43 19.21 -25.55
CA SER A 585 23.48 18.18 -25.69
C SER A 585 22.92 16.77 -25.48
N ALA A 586 23.62 15.76 -26.00
CA ALA A 586 23.33 14.36 -25.70
C ALA A 586 23.50 14.07 -24.19
N ARG A 587 22.90 12.99 -23.69
CA ARG A 587 23.02 12.58 -22.28
C ARG A 587 24.50 12.46 -21.89
N THR A 588 24.92 13.21 -20.88
CA THR A 588 26.34 13.28 -20.48
C THR A 588 26.82 12.13 -19.61
N ALA A 589 25.88 11.33 -19.07
CA ALA A 589 26.13 10.23 -18.17
C ALA A 589 24.95 9.24 -18.20
N THR A 590 25.22 8.00 -17.79
CA THR A 590 24.23 6.95 -17.57
C THR A 590 23.65 7.08 -16.16
N VAL A 591 22.34 6.92 -16.00
CA VAL A 591 21.67 6.93 -14.68
C VAL A 591 20.95 5.60 -14.48
N LYS A 592 21.23 4.92 -13.35
CA LYS A 592 20.66 3.62 -13.01
C LYS A 592 20.02 3.62 -11.63
N ALA A 593 18.97 2.85 -11.45
CA ALA A 593 18.34 2.67 -10.14
C ALA A 593 19.29 1.91 -9.20
N ALA A 594 19.66 2.51 -8.06
CA ALA A 594 20.50 1.85 -7.05
C ALA A 594 19.72 0.74 -6.31
N ILE A 595 18.43 1.00 -6.10
CA ILE A 595 17.47 0.13 -5.41
C ILE A 595 16.15 0.16 -6.17
N LYS A 596 15.17 -0.67 -5.78
CA LYS A 596 13.79 -0.55 -6.31
C LYS A 596 13.29 0.88 -6.07
N SER A 597 13.06 1.60 -7.15
CA SER A 597 12.77 3.04 -7.16
C SER A 597 11.52 3.35 -7.96
N GLU A 598 10.90 4.49 -7.66
CA GLU A 598 9.79 5.05 -8.42
C GLU A 598 10.21 6.43 -8.93
N VAL A 599 10.17 6.61 -10.24
CA VAL A 599 10.50 7.87 -10.91
C VAL A 599 9.30 8.43 -11.63
N VAL A 600 9.15 9.75 -11.59
CA VAL A 600 8.18 10.48 -12.39
C VAL A 600 8.91 11.04 -13.60
N LYS A 601 8.54 10.57 -14.78
CA LYS A 601 9.06 11.02 -16.07
C LYS A 601 8.20 12.17 -16.58
N PHE A 602 8.83 13.21 -17.11
CA PHE A 602 8.16 14.31 -17.81
C PHE A 602 8.82 14.57 -19.17
N PRO A 603 8.05 15.00 -20.18
CA PRO A 603 8.61 15.49 -21.43
C PRO A 603 9.45 16.75 -21.18
N GLY A 604 10.71 16.77 -21.61
CA GLY A 604 11.57 17.94 -21.39
C GLY A 604 11.18 19.16 -22.21
N GLU A 605 10.42 19.01 -23.30
CA GLU A 605 9.86 20.15 -24.03
C GLU A 605 8.94 21.00 -23.14
N LEU A 606 8.12 20.36 -22.31
CA LEU A 606 7.24 21.03 -21.35
C LEU A 606 8.04 21.64 -20.20
N PHE A 607 9.12 20.98 -19.80
CA PHE A 607 10.02 21.52 -18.78
C PHE A 607 10.75 22.77 -19.29
N ASN A 608 11.26 22.75 -20.52
CA ASN A 608 11.93 23.90 -21.10
C ASN A 608 10.97 25.08 -21.29
N ALA A 609 9.74 24.81 -21.72
CA ALA A 609 8.68 25.82 -21.78
C ALA A 609 8.40 26.47 -20.41
N LEU A 610 8.43 25.68 -19.32
CA LEU A 610 8.32 26.21 -17.96
C LEU A 610 9.51 27.11 -17.60
N LEU A 611 10.73 26.71 -17.92
CA LEU A 611 11.94 27.51 -17.65
C LEU A 611 11.92 28.84 -18.41
N ASP A 612 11.47 28.83 -19.67
CA ASP A 612 11.34 30.03 -20.48
C ASP A 612 10.28 30.99 -19.92
N ALA A 613 9.16 30.45 -19.43
CA ALA A 613 8.10 31.24 -18.81
C ALA A 613 8.49 31.79 -17.43
N LYS A 614 9.42 31.14 -16.71
CA LYS A 614 9.76 31.45 -15.32
C LYS A 614 11.27 31.61 -15.12
N PRO A 615 11.82 32.83 -15.34
CA PRO A 615 13.26 33.09 -15.27
C PRO A 615 13.93 32.72 -13.93
N ALA A 616 13.23 32.88 -12.81
CA ALA A 616 13.74 32.51 -11.49
C ALA A 616 13.98 31.00 -11.36
N VAL A 617 13.07 30.18 -11.92
CA VAL A 617 13.20 28.72 -11.95
C VAL A 617 14.36 28.32 -12.87
N ARG A 618 14.50 28.99 -14.02
CA ARG A 618 15.63 28.80 -14.94
C ARG A 618 16.98 29.06 -14.29
N GLN A 619 17.12 30.17 -13.54
CA GLN A 619 18.36 30.48 -12.83
C GLN A 619 18.73 29.41 -11.81
N ARG A 620 17.74 28.91 -11.05
CA ARG A 620 17.96 27.83 -10.09
C ARG A 620 18.38 26.53 -10.78
N ALA A 621 17.66 26.12 -11.83
CA ALA A 621 18.00 24.93 -12.60
C ALA A 621 19.40 25.02 -13.23
N LEU A 622 19.81 26.20 -13.71
CA LEU A 622 21.16 26.44 -14.22
C LEU A 622 22.24 26.34 -13.12
N ALA A 623 21.96 26.84 -11.91
CA ALA A 623 22.88 26.73 -10.78
C ALA A 623 23.09 25.26 -10.36
N ASP A 624 22.01 24.49 -10.26
CA ASP A 624 22.06 23.05 -9.95
C ASP A 624 22.83 22.29 -11.04
N MET A 625 22.59 22.64 -12.31
CA MET A 625 23.29 22.08 -13.48
C MET A 625 24.79 22.39 -13.45
N GLU A 626 25.19 23.61 -13.08
CA GLU A 626 26.59 24.01 -13.00
C GLU A 626 27.34 23.21 -11.93
N GLY A 627 26.71 22.97 -10.77
CA GLY A 627 27.26 22.10 -9.73
C GLY A 627 27.57 20.70 -10.24
N ARG A 628 26.64 20.09 -11.00
CA ARG A 628 26.82 18.75 -11.60
C ARG A 628 27.91 18.74 -12.67
N ARG A 629 27.98 19.77 -13.51
CA ARG A 629 29.03 19.91 -14.53
C ARG A 629 30.43 19.98 -13.92
N ARG A 630 30.60 20.72 -12.82
CA ARG A 630 31.90 20.80 -12.13
C ARG A 630 32.37 19.43 -11.65
N ILE A 631 31.47 18.62 -11.09
CA ILE A 631 31.77 17.24 -10.66
C ILE A 631 32.18 16.39 -11.87
N ASN A 632 31.39 16.43 -12.96
CA ASN A 632 31.70 15.65 -14.17
C ASN A 632 33.03 16.05 -14.81
N ALA A 633 33.32 17.36 -14.88
CA ALA A 633 34.56 17.89 -15.43
C ALA A 633 35.77 17.50 -14.57
N PHE A 634 35.64 17.56 -13.25
CA PHE A 634 36.69 17.13 -12.31
C PHE A 634 37.07 15.65 -12.49
N VAL A 635 36.07 14.78 -12.70
CA VAL A 635 36.32 13.35 -12.95
C VAL A 635 36.99 13.13 -14.31
N GLU A 636 36.58 13.86 -15.36
CA GLU A 636 37.17 13.76 -16.70
C GLU A 636 38.61 14.29 -16.78
N GLU A 637 38.92 15.41 -16.14
CA GLU A 637 40.27 15.99 -16.14
C GLU A 637 41.31 15.04 -15.51
N ARG A 638 40.85 14.19 -14.59
CA ARG A 638 41.63 13.19 -13.88
C ARG A 638 41.74 11.84 -14.61
N LYS A 639 41.12 11.67 -15.78
CA LYS A 639 41.11 10.43 -16.59
C LYS A 639 42.49 9.84 -16.89
N ALA A 640 43.53 10.67 -17.05
CA ALA A 640 44.87 10.23 -17.41
C ALA A 640 45.75 9.81 -16.20
N THR A 641 45.43 10.29 -15.00
CA THR A 641 46.23 10.04 -13.78
C THR A 641 45.68 8.88 -12.96
N PHE A 642 44.46 8.42 -13.27
CA PHE A 642 43.63 7.56 -12.42
C PHE A 642 43.50 6.10 -12.90
N GLY A 643 44.53 5.52 -13.54
CA GLY A 643 44.46 4.13 -14.02
C GLY A 643 44.05 3.11 -12.95
N SER A 644 44.66 3.15 -11.76
CA SER A 644 44.28 2.31 -10.60
C SER A 644 43.32 3.02 -9.63
N ALA A 645 43.38 4.35 -9.55
CA ALA A 645 42.62 5.13 -8.59
C ALA A 645 41.13 5.25 -8.98
N ALA A 646 40.76 5.49 -10.25
CA ALA A 646 39.34 5.59 -10.64
C ALA A 646 38.61 4.25 -10.49
N ASP A 647 39.31 3.14 -10.77
CA ASP A 647 38.83 1.79 -10.46
C ASP A 647 38.60 1.64 -8.96
N MET A 648 39.55 2.07 -8.12
CA MET A 648 39.42 2.03 -6.66
C MET A 648 38.26 2.92 -6.16
N TYR A 649 38.09 4.14 -6.69
CA TYR A 649 37.00 5.04 -6.33
C TYR A 649 35.64 4.46 -6.72
N SER A 650 35.52 3.92 -7.93
CA SER A 650 34.27 3.31 -8.42
C SER A 650 33.93 2.04 -7.63
N GLN A 651 34.93 1.20 -7.34
CA GLN A 651 34.75 0.01 -6.50
C GLN A 651 34.42 0.39 -5.06
N THR A 652 34.99 1.47 -4.53
CA THR A 652 34.68 1.98 -3.18
C THR A 652 33.25 2.53 -3.14
N ALA A 653 32.84 3.34 -4.12
CA ALA A 653 31.48 3.85 -4.21
C ALA A 653 30.46 2.71 -4.34
N GLN A 654 30.73 1.74 -5.23
CA GLN A 654 29.90 0.54 -5.39
C GLN A 654 29.82 -0.26 -4.08
N PHE A 655 30.96 -0.47 -3.41
CA PHE A 655 31.01 -1.11 -2.11
C PHE A 655 30.14 -0.39 -1.08
N LEU A 656 30.18 0.94 -1.01
CA LEU A 656 29.35 1.71 -0.10
C LEU A 656 27.86 1.51 -0.42
N ILE A 657 27.47 1.61 -1.71
CA ILE A 657 26.09 1.37 -2.18
C ILE A 657 25.61 -0.04 -1.82
N ASP A 658 26.39 -1.07 -2.13
CA ASP A 658 26.09 -2.47 -1.82
C ASP A 658 25.94 -2.71 -0.31
N ASN A 659 26.63 -1.90 0.49
CA ASN A 659 26.50 -1.90 1.94
C ASN A 659 25.42 -0.92 2.42
N GLY A 660 24.44 -0.57 1.59
CA GLY A 660 23.22 0.12 2.02
C GLY A 660 23.37 1.61 2.25
N ILE A 661 24.50 2.18 1.87
CA ILE A 661 24.75 3.61 2.03
C ILE A 661 23.89 4.44 1.09
N GLY A 662 23.49 3.87 -0.05
CA GLY A 662 22.50 4.45 -0.96
C GLY A 662 21.07 4.50 -0.41
N GLU A 663 20.80 4.02 0.79
CA GLU A 663 19.52 4.27 1.48
C GLU A 663 19.73 5.00 2.81
N ALA A 664 20.98 5.22 3.23
CA ALA A 664 21.32 5.85 4.50
C ALA A 664 21.04 7.36 4.44
N THR A 665 20.62 7.98 5.53
CA THR A 665 20.82 9.44 5.67
C THR A 665 22.09 9.77 6.42
N ASP A 666 22.54 8.83 7.26
CA ASP A 666 23.76 8.96 8.03
C ASP A 666 24.31 7.56 8.32
N ALA A 667 25.52 7.31 7.83
CA ALA A 667 26.24 6.06 8.06
C ALA A 667 27.52 6.32 8.84
N LEU A 668 27.81 5.44 9.80
CA LEU A 668 29.11 5.41 10.46
C LEU A 668 30.11 4.69 9.54
N LEU A 669 31.24 5.32 9.26
CA LEU A 669 32.40 4.74 8.60
C LEU A 669 33.61 4.79 9.54
N ILE A 670 34.53 3.85 9.36
CA ILE A 670 35.81 3.83 10.08
C ILE A 670 36.94 3.75 9.05
N ASP A 671 37.86 4.70 9.13
CA ASP A 671 39.11 4.67 8.37
C ASP A 671 40.14 3.79 9.09
N GLU A 672 40.43 2.62 8.54
CA GLU A 672 41.38 1.65 9.06
C GLU A 672 42.83 2.13 9.00
N THR A 673 43.16 3.17 8.22
CA THR A 673 44.51 3.77 8.26
C THR A 673 44.74 4.61 9.51
N LEU A 674 43.66 5.15 10.09
CA LEU A 674 43.67 5.95 11.32
C LEU A 674 43.23 5.14 12.54
N CYS A 675 42.51 4.04 12.34
CA CYS A 675 41.98 3.22 13.42
C CYS A 675 43.10 2.46 14.14
N VAL A 676 43.19 2.64 15.47
CA VAL A 676 44.15 1.93 16.32
C VAL A 676 43.53 0.75 17.10
N GLY A 677 42.28 0.37 16.77
CA GLY A 677 41.60 -0.78 17.40
C GLY A 677 41.39 -0.67 18.92
N CYS A 678 41.27 0.54 19.47
CA CYS A 678 41.17 0.76 20.93
C CYS A 678 39.78 0.45 21.55
N ASP A 679 38.76 0.24 20.71
CA ASP A 679 37.35 0.02 21.06
C ASP A 679 36.67 1.15 21.86
N ASN A 680 37.27 2.34 21.90
CA ASN A 680 36.68 3.47 22.63
C ASN A 680 35.32 3.87 22.05
N CYS A 681 35.11 3.71 20.74
CA CYS A 681 33.83 4.00 20.09
C CYS A 681 32.69 3.09 20.58
N GLU A 682 32.97 1.80 20.81
CA GLU A 682 31.99 0.85 21.38
C GLU A 682 31.80 1.04 22.88
N LYS A 683 32.89 1.22 23.63
CA LYS A 683 32.82 1.44 25.07
C LYS A 683 32.01 2.69 25.40
N ALA A 684 32.30 3.81 24.73
CA ALA A 684 31.56 5.05 24.89
C ALA A 684 30.10 4.93 24.44
N CYS A 685 29.81 4.16 23.39
CA CYS A 685 28.45 3.88 22.96
C CYS A 685 27.67 3.15 24.06
N ALA A 686 28.23 2.08 24.61
CA ALA A 686 27.59 1.33 25.68
C ALA A 686 27.38 2.19 26.94
N ASP A 687 28.38 2.95 27.36
CA ASP A 687 28.29 3.80 28.55
C ASP A 687 27.26 4.93 28.39
N SER A 688 27.06 5.43 27.16
CA SER A 688 26.02 6.42 26.84
C SER A 688 24.62 5.83 26.75
N HIS A 689 24.49 4.50 26.63
CA HIS A 689 23.22 3.82 26.34
C HIS A 689 22.97 2.62 27.25
N GLU A 690 22.81 2.88 28.56
CA GLU A 690 22.39 1.90 29.57
C GLU A 690 23.33 0.68 29.70
N GLY A 691 24.51 0.73 29.11
CA GLY A 691 25.50 -0.33 29.17
C GLY A 691 25.43 -1.36 28.05
N LEU A 692 24.62 -1.15 27.00
CA LEU A 692 24.61 -1.95 25.77
C LEU A 692 25.14 -1.12 24.60
N SER A 693 26.15 -1.63 23.91
CA SER A 693 26.62 -1.02 22.68
C SER A 693 25.57 -1.16 21.59
N ARG A 694 25.39 -0.09 20.83
CA ARG A 694 24.50 0.00 19.66
C ARG A 694 25.29 -0.05 18.34
N LEU A 695 26.57 -0.37 18.45
CA LEU A 695 27.61 -0.46 17.44
C LEU A 695 28.38 -1.77 17.66
N ASN A 696 28.79 -2.43 16.59
CA ASN A 696 29.89 -3.40 16.63
C ASN A 696 30.94 -2.94 15.61
N ARG A 697 32.13 -2.58 16.09
CA ARG A 697 33.25 -2.01 15.31
C ARG A 697 33.90 -3.06 14.43
N GLU A 698 33.99 -4.30 14.90
CA GLU A 698 34.69 -5.36 14.15
C GLU A 698 33.78 -6.02 13.11
N ALA A 699 32.49 -6.11 13.40
CA ALA A 699 31.52 -6.68 12.48
C ALA A 699 31.17 -5.67 11.39
N GLY A 700 31.18 -6.11 10.14
CA GLY A 700 30.89 -5.26 9.01
C GLY A 700 31.62 -5.76 7.78
N LYS A 701 31.62 -4.96 6.72
CA LYS A 701 32.50 -5.22 5.57
C LYS A 701 33.56 -4.12 5.52
N THR A 702 34.74 -4.50 5.05
CA THR A 702 35.85 -3.57 4.76
C THR A 702 36.17 -3.64 3.29
N PHE A 703 36.43 -2.49 2.67
CA PHE A 703 37.00 -2.39 1.34
C PHE A 703 38.01 -1.26 1.30
N ALA A 704 39.19 -1.54 0.75
CA ALA A 704 40.37 -0.67 0.88
C ALA A 704 40.63 -0.32 2.36
N HIS A 705 40.65 0.97 2.72
CA HIS A 705 40.81 1.45 4.09
C HIS A 705 39.47 1.77 4.79
N LEU A 706 38.33 1.62 4.10
CA LEU A 706 37.04 1.98 4.67
C LEU A 706 36.31 0.76 5.20
N HIS A 707 36.01 0.81 6.49
CA HIS A 707 35.19 -0.16 7.18
C HIS A 707 33.78 0.40 7.42
N VAL A 708 32.75 -0.37 7.04
CA VAL A 708 31.34 -0.09 7.33
C VAL A 708 30.92 -0.97 8.50
N PRO A 709 31.02 -0.49 9.75
CA PRO A 709 30.68 -1.29 10.92
C PRO A 709 29.18 -1.58 11.01
N THR A 710 28.83 -2.55 11.85
CA THR A 710 27.44 -2.88 12.15
C THR A 710 26.85 -1.80 13.06
N SER A 711 26.30 -0.77 12.42
CA SER A 711 25.59 0.34 13.05
C SER A 711 24.39 0.74 12.20
N CYS A 712 23.36 1.32 12.81
CA CYS A 712 22.22 1.83 12.07
C CYS A 712 22.66 2.90 11.06
N ARG A 713 22.05 2.83 9.86
CA ARG A 713 22.25 3.77 8.73
C ARG A 713 21.20 4.88 8.67
N HIS A 714 20.29 4.90 9.64
CA HIS A 714 19.19 5.86 9.74
C HIS A 714 18.42 6.05 8.43
N CYS A 715 18.14 4.93 7.74
CA CYS A 715 17.69 4.93 6.35
C CYS A 715 16.60 5.95 6.04
N GLU A 716 16.69 6.57 4.87
CA GLU A 716 15.72 7.53 4.37
C GLU A 716 14.31 6.94 4.28
N HIS A 717 14.25 5.64 3.97
CA HIS A 717 13.06 4.81 4.12
C HIS A 717 13.34 3.71 5.16
N PRO A 718 13.01 3.94 6.46
CA PRO A 718 13.37 3.00 7.50
C PRO A 718 12.51 1.73 7.43
N HIS A 719 13.07 0.66 6.84
CA HIS A 719 12.43 -0.66 6.77
C HIS A 719 11.99 -1.17 8.15
N CYS A 720 12.79 -0.89 9.17
CA CYS A 720 12.50 -1.28 10.55
C CYS A 720 11.22 -0.64 11.13
N MET A 721 10.74 0.47 10.57
CA MET A 721 9.53 1.18 11.03
C MET A 721 8.24 0.58 10.46
N ALA A 722 8.32 -0.09 9.30
CA ALA A 722 7.15 -0.50 8.53
C ALA A 722 6.17 -1.41 9.30
N ASP A 723 6.69 -2.30 10.17
CA ASP A 723 5.90 -3.30 10.89
C ASP A 723 6.15 -3.25 12.41
N CYS A 724 6.20 -2.06 13.03
CA CYS A 724 6.30 -1.94 14.48
C CYS A 724 4.89 -1.89 15.12
N PRO A 725 4.37 -2.98 15.75
CA PRO A 725 3.00 -3.00 16.25
C PRO A 725 2.67 -1.90 17.27
N PRO A 726 3.54 -1.59 18.27
CA PRO A 726 3.28 -0.49 19.19
C PRO A 726 3.70 0.88 18.63
N ASN A 727 4.21 0.95 17.39
CA ASN A 727 4.78 2.17 16.80
C ASN A 727 5.94 2.78 17.63
N ALA A 728 6.78 1.91 18.22
CA ALA A 728 7.90 2.29 19.08
C ALA A 728 9.13 2.83 18.33
N ILE A 729 9.21 2.62 17.01
CA ILE A 729 10.31 3.10 16.17
C ILE A 729 9.90 4.41 15.53
N LYS A 730 10.71 5.45 15.75
CA LYS A 730 10.39 6.83 15.40
C LYS A 730 11.55 7.45 14.63
N ARG A 731 11.26 8.49 13.83
CA ARG A 731 12.27 9.35 13.23
C ARG A 731 12.25 10.69 13.96
N GLY A 732 13.42 11.18 14.35
CA GLY A 732 13.61 12.50 14.94
C GLY A 732 13.79 13.60 13.89
N PRO A 733 13.88 14.85 14.34
CA PRO A 733 13.90 16.03 13.46
C PRO A 733 15.15 16.09 12.57
N ASP A 734 16.25 15.47 13.00
CA ASP A 734 17.52 15.43 12.29
C ASP A 734 17.66 14.19 11.40
N GLY A 735 16.56 13.46 11.20
CA GLY A 735 16.48 12.27 10.35
C GLY A 735 16.91 10.98 11.05
N GLU A 736 17.26 11.02 12.34
CA GLU A 736 17.66 9.86 13.11
C GLU A 736 16.48 8.94 13.40
N VAL A 737 16.60 7.68 13.00
CA VAL A 737 15.63 6.66 13.38
C VAL A 737 16.01 6.08 14.75
N PHE A 738 15.14 6.18 15.75
CA PHE A 738 15.35 5.73 17.13
C PHE A 738 14.21 4.84 17.63
N ILE A 739 14.42 4.17 18.77
CA ILE A 739 13.41 3.32 19.43
C ILE A 739 13.11 3.93 20.79
N ASP A 740 11.84 4.12 21.10
CA ASP A 740 11.42 4.61 22.41
C ASP A 740 11.04 3.49 23.39
N ASN A 741 10.59 3.90 24.56
CA ASN A 741 10.18 3.04 25.68
C ASN A 741 8.85 2.29 25.47
N THR A 742 8.15 2.46 24.35
CA THR A 742 6.94 1.69 24.02
C THR A 742 7.25 0.35 23.33
N CYS A 743 8.53 0.02 23.14
CA CYS A 743 8.96 -1.23 22.53
C CYS A 743 8.51 -2.46 23.34
N ILE A 744 7.76 -3.35 22.70
CA ILE A 744 7.27 -4.61 23.30
C ILE A 744 8.17 -5.83 23.02
N GLY A 745 9.26 -5.65 22.28
CA GLY A 745 10.20 -6.74 22.04
C GLY A 745 9.84 -7.77 20.96
N CYS A 746 8.89 -7.47 20.07
CA CYS A 746 8.40 -8.42 19.04
C CYS A 746 9.46 -8.90 18.03
N GLY A 747 10.48 -8.07 17.75
CA GLY A 747 11.57 -8.42 16.82
C GLY A 747 11.31 -8.10 15.34
N ASN A 748 10.14 -7.56 14.97
CA ASN A 748 9.80 -7.29 13.55
C ASN A 748 10.85 -6.38 12.90
N CYS A 749 11.26 -5.35 13.63
CA CYS A 749 12.30 -4.43 13.21
C CYS A 749 13.66 -5.09 12.93
N GLN A 750 14.04 -6.13 13.69
CA GLN A 750 15.26 -6.89 13.46
C GLN A 750 15.21 -7.64 12.13
N ARG A 751 14.09 -8.30 11.83
CA ARG A 751 13.88 -9.00 10.55
C ARG A 751 13.81 -8.05 9.37
N ASN A 752 13.13 -6.92 9.55
CA ASN A 752 12.94 -5.94 8.49
C ASN A 752 14.22 -5.12 8.21
N CYS A 753 15.23 -5.15 9.09
CA CYS A 753 16.47 -4.45 8.82
C CYS A 753 17.32 -5.24 7.81
N PRO A 754 17.49 -4.76 6.57
CA PRO A 754 18.25 -5.49 5.55
C PRO A 754 19.75 -5.59 5.86
N TYR A 755 20.19 -4.85 6.88
CA TYR A 755 21.59 -4.76 7.27
C TYR A 755 21.91 -5.48 8.58
N GLY A 756 20.90 -6.10 9.23
CA GLY A 756 21.10 -6.83 10.48
C GLY A 756 21.59 -5.99 11.66
N VAL A 757 21.37 -4.67 11.66
CA VAL A 757 21.94 -3.74 12.67
C VAL A 757 21.11 -3.63 13.95
N ILE A 758 19.92 -4.23 13.98
CA ILE A 758 19.04 -4.19 15.15
C ILE A 758 19.19 -5.51 15.92
N ARG A 759 19.53 -5.41 17.19
CA ARG A 759 19.72 -6.55 18.10
C ARG A 759 18.57 -6.61 19.10
N MET A 760 18.04 -7.80 19.37
CA MET A 760 17.09 -8.00 20.48
C MET A 760 17.85 -8.44 21.72
N ASP A 761 17.85 -7.61 22.76
CA ASP A 761 18.55 -7.89 24.03
C ASP A 761 17.64 -7.57 25.22
N ALA A 762 17.88 -8.21 26.37
CA ALA A 762 17.19 -7.85 27.60
C ALA A 762 17.72 -6.52 28.13
N LYS A 763 16.88 -5.77 28.86
CA LYS A 763 17.32 -4.54 29.50
C LYS A 763 18.48 -4.85 30.48
N PRO A 764 19.66 -4.23 30.32
CA PRO A 764 20.80 -4.50 31.17
C PRO A 764 20.56 -3.97 32.60
N PRO A 765 21.11 -4.61 33.64
CA PRO A 765 21.09 -4.07 34.99
C PRO A 765 21.98 -2.82 35.09
N GLU A 766 21.60 -1.87 35.97
CA GLU A 766 22.36 -0.63 36.16
C GLU A 766 23.80 -0.88 36.59
N LYS A 767 24.74 -0.14 35.99
CA LYS A 767 26.16 -0.19 36.32
C LYS A 767 26.54 0.87 37.34
N PRO A 768 27.49 0.58 38.25
CA PRO A 768 28.11 1.60 39.08
C PRO A 768 28.81 2.65 38.21
N GLY A 769 28.74 3.93 38.61
CA GLY A 769 29.41 5.01 37.87
C GLY A 769 30.93 4.84 37.83
N LEU A 770 31.56 5.47 36.83
CA LEU A 770 32.99 5.32 36.51
C LEU A 770 33.91 5.52 37.73
N LEU A 771 33.65 6.54 38.55
CA LEU A 771 34.42 6.82 39.77
C LEU A 771 34.31 5.71 40.82
N THR A 772 33.15 5.07 40.92
CA THR A 772 32.92 3.98 41.89
C THR A 772 33.66 2.72 41.46
N TRP A 773 33.71 2.45 40.16
CA TRP A 773 34.53 1.38 39.61
C TRP A 773 36.03 1.67 39.78
N LEU A 774 36.47 2.88 39.43
CA LEU A 774 37.89 3.26 39.50
C LEU A 774 38.44 3.22 40.94
N LEU A 775 37.68 3.71 41.91
CA LEU A 775 38.12 3.83 43.31
C LEU A 775 37.91 2.56 44.13
N PHE A 776 36.92 1.73 43.80
CA PHE A 776 36.50 0.59 44.63
C PHE A 776 36.41 -0.76 43.89
N GLY A 777 36.73 -0.81 42.60
CA GLY A 777 36.65 -2.03 41.78
C GLY A 777 35.25 -2.63 41.68
N LYS A 778 34.20 -1.86 42.00
CA LYS A 778 32.82 -2.35 41.97
C LYS A 778 32.23 -2.28 40.57
N GLY A 779 31.80 -3.41 40.03
CA GLY A 779 31.11 -3.50 38.73
C GLY A 779 32.00 -4.08 37.61
N PRO A 780 31.47 -4.18 36.38
CA PRO A 780 32.16 -4.81 35.25
C PRO A 780 33.17 -3.89 34.54
N GLY A 781 33.26 -2.61 34.94
CA GLY A 781 34.06 -1.59 34.26
C GLY A 781 33.31 -0.85 33.15
N PRO A 782 33.99 0.06 32.43
CA PRO A 782 33.43 0.82 31.31
C PRO A 782 33.17 -0.07 30.09
N GLY A 783 32.19 0.32 29.26
CA GLY A 783 31.78 -0.42 28.07
C GLY A 783 30.79 -1.55 28.35
N GLU A 784 30.38 -2.31 27.32
CA GLU A 784 29.35 -3.35 27.45
C GLU A 784 29.81 -4.50 28.36
N ALA A 785 28.99 -4.85 29.36
CA ALA A 785 29.32 -5.92 30.30
C ALA A 785 29.10 -7.30 29.67
N SER A 786 29.93 -8.27 30.08
CA SER A 786 29.81 -9.65 29.58
C SER A 786 28.41 -10.23 29.83
N TYR A 787 27.95 -11.04 28.90
CA TYR A 787 26.63 -11.68 28.98
C TYR A 787 26.42 -12.44 30.30
N SER A 788 27.45 -13.17 30.76
CA SER A 788 27.40 -13.92 32.02
C SER A 788 27.21 -13.03 33.24
N TRP A 789 27.85 -11.85 33.26
CA TRP A 789 27.68 -10.87 34.33
C TRP A 789 26.26 -10.27 34.30
N ARG A 790 25.78 -9.86 33.12
CA ARG A 790 24.44 -9.29 32.93
C ARG A 790 23.34 -10.26 33.37
N LYS A 791 23.43 -11.51 32.94
CA LYS A 791 22.47 -12.57 33.28
C LYS A 791 22.40 -12.81 34.79
N LYS A 792 23.54 -13.00 35.45
CA LYS A 792 23.61 -13.25 36.90
C LYS A 792 23.03 -12.08 37.72
N LYS A 793 23.24 -10.84 37.28
CA LYS A 793 22.72 -9.65 37.97
C LYS A 793 21.23 -9.41 37.70
N ALA A 794 20.76 -9.64 36.48
CA ALA A 794 19.34 -9.55 36.15
C ALA A 794 18.50 -10.57 36.92
N GLU A 795 18.97 -11.82 37.03
CA GLU A 795 18.35 -12.88 37.85
C GLU A 795 18.27 -12.48 39.33
N ALA A 796 19.34 -11.88 39.88
CA ALA A 796 19.38 -11.42 41.26
C ALA A 796 18.47 -10.21 41.57
N GLN A 797 18.03 -9.48 40.54
CA GLN A 797 17.19 -8.27 40.67
C GLN A 797 15.72 -8.50 40.29
N GLY A 798 15.33 -9.71 39.91
CA GLY A 798 13.95 -10.03 39.51
C GLY A 798 13.48 -9.26 38.26
N LEU A 799 14.40 -8.80 37.41
CA LEU A 799 14.09 -8.04 36.19
C LEU A 799 13.50 -8.97 35.12
N SER A 800 12.42 -8.52 34.45
CA SER A 800 11.67 -9.34 33.47
C SER A 800 12.50 -9.73 32.24
N THR A 801 12.19 -10.88 31.66
CA THR A 801 12.79 -11.43 30.42
C THR A 801 12.36 -10.73 29.12
N ALA A 802 11.62 -9.61 29.20
CA ALA A 802 11.17 -8.89 28.02
C ALA A 802 12.40 -8.35 27.24
N LYS A 803 12.55 -8.80 26.00
CA LYS A 803 13.58 -8.30 25.09
C LYS A 803 13.19 -6.91 24.60
N GLN A 804 14.15 -6.03 24.41
CA GLN A 804 13.98 -4.75 23.73
C GLN A 804 14.85 -4.74 22.48
N ALA A 805 14.40 -4.01 21.47
CA ALA A 805 15.19 -3.76 20.28
C ALA A 805 16.26 -2.70 20.56
N VAL A 806 17.51 -3.01 20.22
CA VAL A 806 18.69 -2.18 20.42
C VAL A 806 19.27 -1.84 19.07
N LYS A 807 19.39 -0.55 18.78
CA LYS A 807 20.03 -0.01 17.58
C LYS A 807 20.54 1.38 17.86
N CYS A 808 21.46 1.85 17.02
CA CYS A 808 21.93 3.22 17.09
C CYS A 808 20.77 4.20 16.84
N ASP A 809 20.71 5.27 17.63
CA ASP A 809 19.80 6.43 17.58
C ASP A 809 20.55 7.75 17.38
N MET A 810 21.79 7.70 16.89
CA MET A 810 22.71 8.84 16.78
C MET A 810 22.97 9.58 18.09
N CYS A 811 22.78 8.93 19.24
CA CYS A 811 22.83 9.58 20.54
C CYS A 811 21.85 10.76 20.64
N SER A 812 20.67 10.62 20.02
CA SER A 812 19.58 11.61 20.11
C SER A 812 19.31 11.98 21.57
N GLY A 813 19.27 13.29 21.85
CA GLY A 813 19.09 13.82 23.21
C GLY A 813 20.35 13.83 24.09
N ILE A 814 21.53 13.47 23.57
CA ILE A 814 22.82 13.58 24.27
C ILE A 814 23.63 14.75 23.70
N ASP A 815 24.02 15.68 24.57
CA ASP A 815 24.84 16.83 24.19
C ASP A 815 26.20 16.40 23.57
N GLY A 816 26.56 17.04 22.46
CA GLY A 816 27.79 16.78 21.72
C GLY A 816 27.69 15.73 20.59
N GLY A 817 26.51 15.15 20.32
CA GLY A 817 26.26 14.29 19.14
C GLY A 817 26.58 12.80 19.33
N PRO A 818 27.05 12.07 18.30
CA PRO A 818 27.37 10.65 18.40
C PRO A 818 28.61 10.35 19.26
N ALA A 819 28.42 9.61 20.37
CA ALA A 819 29.50 9.24 21.29
C ALA A 819 30.61 8.42 20.64
N CYS A 820 30.29 7.57 19.65
CA CYS A 820 31.27 6.75 18.94
C CYS A 820 32.27 7.57 18.14
N VAL A 821 31.88 8.74 17.63
CA VAL A 821 32.75 9.67 16.91
C VAL A 821 33.58 10.48 17.90
N ARG A 822 32.95 11.07 18.92
CA ARG A 822 33.66 11.87 19.94
C ARG A 822 34.73 11.09 20.70
N ALA A 823 34.49 9.81 20.96
CA ALA A 823 35.42 8.97 21.70
C ALA A 823 36.58 8.43 20.84
N CYS A 824 36.58 8.70 19.53
CA CYS A 824 37.65 8.27 18.64
C CYS A 824 38.88 9.19 18.80
N PRO A 825 40.01 8.71 19.33
CA PRO A 825 41.17 9.56 19.61
C PRO A 825 41.91 10.01 18.35
N THR A 826 41.76 9.30 17.24
CA THR A 826 42.44 9.55 15.97
C THR A 826 41.55 10.19 14.92
N GLY A 827 40.25 10.38 15.21
CA GLY A 827 39.27 10.82 14.22
C GLY A 827 38.89 9.78 13.17
N ALA A 828 39.33 8.53 13.32
CA ALA A 828 39.05 7.44 12.37
C ALA A 828 37.55 7.13 12.19
N ALA A 829 36.73 7.28 13.23
CA ALA A 829 35.31 7.00 13.18
C ALA A 829 34.52 8.27 12.84
N ILE A 830 33.81 8.26 11.72
CA ILE A 830 33.09 9.42 11.18
C ILE A 830 31.68 9.06 10.76
N ARG A 831 30.78 10.03 10.87
CA ARG A 831 29.37 9.95 10.46
C ARG A 831 29.20 10.78 9.20
N VAL A 832 28.66 10.16 8.14
CA VAL A 832 28.63 10.75 6.81
C VAL A 832 27.29 10.50 6.12
N ALA A 833 26.80 11.54 5.46
CA ALA A 833 25.61 11.51 4.63
C ALA A 833 25.95 11.15 3.17
N PRO A 834 24.98 10.59 2.39
CA PRO A 834 25.10 10.29 0.95
C PRO A 834 25.88 11.28 0.11
N GLU A 835 25.59 12.56 0.31
CA GLU A 835 26.10 13.63 -0.53
C GLU A 835 27.57 13.97 -0.23
N LYS A 836 28.07 13.57 0.95
CA LYS A 836 29.43 13.86 1.43
C LYS A 836 30.38 12.66 1.33
N PHE A 837 29.96 11.52 0.76
CA PHE A 837 30.83 10.35 0.69
C PHE A 837 32.05 10.55 -0.23
N LEU A 838 31.87 11.20 -1.38
CA LEU A 838 32.97 11.43 -2.32
C LEU A 838 34.05 12.39 -1.80
N THR A 839 33.68 13.28 -0.87
CA THR A 839 34.65 14.19 -0.24
C THR A 839 35.50 13.50 0.82
N VAL A 840 35.03 12.38 1.38
CA VAL A 840 35.76 11.63 2.41
C VAL A 840 36.75 10.62 1.81
N THR A 841 36.51 10.17 0.59
CA THR A 841 37.38 9.17 -0.08
C THR A 841 38.50 9.80 -0.92
N GLY A 842 38.48 11.12 -1.11
CA GLY A 842 39.51 11.87 -1.84
C GLY A 842 40.82 11.97 -1.05
N GLU A 843 41.96 11.70 -1.70
CA GLU A 843 43.29 12.05 -1.14
C GLU A 843 43.34 13.56 -0.87
N GLY A 844 43.17 13.92 0.41
CA GLY A 844 43.00 15.30 0.88
C GLY A 844 41.97 15.32 2.00
N GLY A 845 42.40 14.90 3.18
CA GLY A 845 41.58 14.93 4.38
C GLY A 845 40.98 16.29 4.67
N LEU A 846 39.93 16.26 5.50
CA LEU A 846 39.25 17.38 6.15
C LEU A 846 40.17 18.59 6.38
N ASP A 847 40.02 19.61 5.53
CA ASP A 847 40.29 21.01 5.86
C ASP A 847 38.96 21.78 5.91
#